data_AF-A0A3C0ENH4-F1
#
_entry.id   AF-A0A3C0ENH4-F1
#
_cell.length_a   1.000
_cell.length_b   1.000
_cell.length_c   1.000
_cell.angle_alpha   90.00
_cell.angle_beta   90.00
_cell.angle_gamma   90.00
#
_symmetry.space_group_name_H-M   'P 1'
#
loop_
_entity.id
_entity.type
_entity.pdbx_description
1 polymer ?
#
loop_
_entity_poly.entity_id
_entity_poly.type
_entity_poly.pdbx_seq_one_letter_code
_entity_poly.pdbx_strand_id
1 'polypeptide(L)'
;MLDAWQRIFSTVTLTHSTLTDEGEPDNSALLAVATLDTNIAELGLGPAAVDALDRINVIKVSELLHVWGRRLARMRGVGNKTRKHILAAVKVLRERLGATTSTDHTSTDTADEVEAYESQIPKDQLSIDVMVQRILRAKAKSRNATETTAMEALMGLDQRVDSVWPSQGDIAPLVGVTRGRVSQILADAQKRWLKDPAMTALRDQIAVLLEANGGVMSSQELCDTLLSVRGSVEDDPRRGRLARVVTRAAVETENTLEVPKFILRRVGSNALIATDISLADYAAALGQQADEIATKDPLLPPNRAIEILRAVPLPPESDELNDSRLVRLATAASQNAAISSKQEIYPRNMTAQRAIRLSHGGLVGVRTLTPEQIRQRVSSRYPQAATLPGRPALDHLLADAGLQLAWGTNDQGKEAYVSTSRNPLSITDASSTLQRYSTQQRTSGNATPLPQFQPAYISTDIAEARRFEERLRYAEKNGSFLAMTVKPNLYDQARQELTTRFSTRSFDMERVFLDALRHAADEVGADWSVVEKADSSDDRSEDWRNLNQLIASKAIPKIEAALEKDNVNGQTVLTYHLNWLARYDQVVMLSRVAQAVQDNRIYGVWLLIPASEQTPMPLLDGAAVPVITPNQWANIPESWCQNLHRTKQATSNNISSSAT
;
A
#
# COMPACT_ATOMS: atom_id res chain seq x y z
N MET A 1 -21.45 -13.76 -43.07
CA MET A 1 -21.20 -13.14 -41.75
C MET A 1 -20.53 -11.77 -41.88
N LEU A 2 -19.47 -11.64 -42.68
CA LEU A 2 -18.75 -10.37 -42.88
C LEU A 2 -19.61 -9.27 -43.54
N ASP A 3 -20.43 -9.61 -44.56
CA ASP A 3 -21.37 -8.67 -45.19
C ASP A 3 -22.51 -8.22 -44.27
N ALA A 4 -22.95 -9.09 -43.36
CA ALA A 4 -23.99 -8.76 -42.38
C ALA A 4 -23.43 -7.80 -41.32
N TRP A 5 -22.16 -7.97 -40.95
CA TRP A 5 -21.45 -7.09 -40.05
C TRP A 5 -21.17 -5.72 -40.69
N GLN A 6 -20.74 -5.68 -41.95
CA GLN A 6 -20.52 -4.41 -42.69
C GLN A 6 -21.82 -3.62 -42.90
N ARG A 7 -22.97 -4.27 -43.10
CA ARG A 7 -24.26 -3.56 -43.22
C ARG A 7 -24.67 -2.84 -41.94
N ILE A 8 -24.40 -3.41 -40.76
CA ILE A 8 -24.72 -2.79 -39.46
C ILE A 8 -23.95 -1.47 -39.29
N PHE A 9 -22.71 -1.39 -39.78
CA PHE A 9 -21.90 -0.15 -39.71
C PHE A 9 -22.17 0.83 -40.85
N SER A 10 -22.80 0.41 -41.96
CA SER A 10 -23.18 1.30 -43.05
C SER A 10 -24.45 2.12 -42.78
N THR A 11 -25.30 1.67 -41.84
CA THR A 11 -26.57 2.32 -41.48
C THR A 11 -26.49 3.23 -40.26
N VAL A 12 -25.35 3.27 -39.57
CA VAL A 12 -25.12 4.29 -38.54
C VAL A 12 -24.70 5.56 -39.27
N THR A 13 -25.61 6.54 -39.31
CA THR A 13 -25.32 7.90 -39.75
C THR A 13 -24.30 8.51 -38.79
N LEU A 14 -23.03 8.17 -38.96
CA LEU A 14 -21.94 9.03 -38.56
C LEU A 14 -22.09 10.26 -39.45
N THR A 15 -22.51 11.36 -38.86
CA THR A 15 -22.27 12.70 -39.39
C THR A 15 -20.76 12.86 -39.55
N HIS A 16 -20.24 12.35 -40.66
CA HIS A 16 -18.92 12.69 -41.17
C HIS A 16 -18.97 14.16 -41.56
N SER A 17 -18.61 15.02 -40.60
CA SER A 17 -18.00 16.30 -40.94
C SER A 17 -16.75 15.97 -41.77
N THR A 18 -16.78 16.45 -43.00
CA THR A 18 -15.75 16.30 -44.02
C THR A 18 -14.38 16.71 -43.48
N LEU A 19 -13.47 15.74 -43.33
CA LEU A 19 -12.04 15.99 -43.22
C LEU A 19 -11.50 16.39 -44.60
N THR A 20 -11.45 17.70 -44.85
CA THR A 20 -10.54 18.29 -45.82
C THR A 20 -9.30 18.79 -45.09
N ASP A 21 -8.14 18.37 -45.57
CA ASP A 21 -6.84 18.96 -45.23
C ASP A 21 -6.90 20.49 -45.34
N GLU A 22 -6.24 21.17 -44.38
CA GLU A 22 -5.96 22.62 -44.29
C GLU A 22 -7.01 23.59 -43.72
N GLY A 23 -8.11 23.15 -43.09
CA GLY A 23 -9.03 24.04 -42.35
C GLY A 23 -9.17 23.67 -40.87
N GLU A 24 -9.13 24.62 -39.95
CA GLU A 24 -9.66 24.40 -38.59
C GLU A 24 -11.12 23.89 -38.71
N PRO A 25 -11.50 22.79 -38.03
CA PRO A 25 -12.88 22.32 -38.09
C PRO A 25 -13.80 23.40 -37.52
N ASP A 26 -14.74 23.87 -38.33
CA ASP A 26 -15.73 24.87 -37.92
C ASP A 26 -16.66 24.25 -36.86
N ASN A 27 -16.31 24.44 -35.59
CA ASN A 27 -17.07 23.96 -34.43
C ASN A 27 -18.09 24.97 -33.91
N SER A 28 -18.29 26.10 -34.62
CA SER A 28 -19.20 27.17 -34.22
C SER A 28 -20.63 26.68 -33.99
N ALA A 29 -21.13 25.77 -34.85
CA ALA A 29 -22.45 25.18 -34.72
C ALA A 29 -22.59 24.27 -33.47
N LEU A 30 -21.53 23.57 -33.08
CA LEU A 30 -21.51 22.69 -31.90
C LEU A 30 -21.40 23.50 -30.61
N LEU A 31 -20.53 24.52 -30.60
CA LEU A 31 -20.45 25.51 -29.52
C LEU A 31 -21.76 26.27 -29.34
N ALA A 32 -22.57 26.39 -30.40
CA ALA A 32 -23.86 27.05 -30.37
C ALA A 32 -25.01 26.18 -29.79
N VAL A 33 -24.82 24.87 -29.62
CA VAL A 33 -25.84 23.97 -29.05
C VAL A 33 -25.42 23.45 -27.66
N ALA A 34 -24.15 23.60 -27.31
CA ALA A 34 -23.58 23.15 -26.03
C ALA A 34 -24.28 23.77 -24.80
N THR A 35 -24.57 22.93 -23.81
CA THR A 35 -25.07 23.28 -22.47
C THR A 35 -24.00 23.02 -21.42
N LEU A 36 -24.24 23.38 -20.16
CA LEU A 36 -23.29 23.17 -19.06
C LEU A 36 -22.95 21.68 -18.80
N ASP A 37 -23.84 20.76 -19.16
CA ASP A 37 -23.66 19.32 -19.00
C ASP A 37 -23.06 18.63 -20.23
N THR A 38 -22.89 19.34 -21.35
CA THR A 38 -22.31 18.80 -22.58
C THR A 38 -20.88 18.32 -22.35
N ASN A 39 -20.55 17.15 -22.91
CA ASN A 39 -19.21 16.57 -22.82
C ASN A 39 -18.25 17.31 -23.76
N ILE A 40 -17.00 17.53 -23.35
CA ILE A 40 -15.98 18.21 -24.14
C ILE A 40 -15.67 17.50 -25.45
N ALA A 41 -15.81 16.16 -25.49
CA ALA A 41 -15.68 15.39 -26.73
C ALA A 41 -16.72 15.78 -27.79
N GLU A 42 -17.89 16.29 -27.38
CA GLU A 42 -19.00 16.71 -28.25
C GLU A 42 -18.83 18.13 -28.81
N LEU A 43 -17.85 18.90 -28.31
CA LEU A 43 -17.59 20.28 -28.72
C LEU A 43 -16.80 20.43 -30.03
N GLY A 44 -16.33 19.32 -30.62
CA GLY A 44 -15.60 19.35 -31.89
C GLY A 44 -14.24 20.09 -31.81
N LEU A 45 -13.58 20.11 -30.65
CA LEU A 45 -12.30 20.80 -30.44
C LEU A 45 -11.08 20.09 -31.06
N GLY A 46 -11.29 18.87 -31.54
CA GLY A 46 -10.28 17.98 -32.11
C GLY A 46 -9.59 17.08 -31.07
N PRO A 47 -9.03 15.92 -31.48
CA PRO A 47 -8.53 14.90 -30.55
C PRO A 47 -7.42 15.41 -29.61
N ALA A 48 -6.54 16.27 -30.11
CA ALA A 48 -5.45 16.85 -29.32
C ALA A 48 -5.92 17.83 -28.24
N ALA A 49 -7.06 18.49 -28.45
CA ALA A 49 -7.65 19.39 -27.46
C ALA A 49 -8.43 18.60 -26.39
N VAL A 50 -9.13 17.54 -26.80
CA VAL A 50 -9.85 16.64 -25.88
C VAL A 50 -8.85 15.91 -24.98
N ASP A 51 -7.79 15.30 -25.52
CA ASP A 51 -6.74 14.65 -24.73
C ASP A 51 -6.02 15.63 -23.78
N ALA A 52 -5.81 16.87 -24.20
CA ALA A 52 -5.22 17.91 -23.34
C ALA A 52 -6.13 18.28 -22.16
N LEU A 53 -7.45 18.34 -22.37
CA LEU A 53 -8.44 18.66 -21.35
C LEU A 53 -8.71 17.45 -20.42
N ASP A 54 -8.67 16.24 -20.96
CA ASP A 54 -8.82 15.00 -20.19
C ASP A 54 -7.66 14.80 -19.20
N ARG A 55 -6.42 15.15 -19.59
CA ARG A 55 -5.24 15.14 -18.69
C ARG A 55 -5.36 16.07 -17.48
N ILE A 56 -6.16 17.13 -17.58
CA ILE A 56 -6.43 18.04 -16.46
C ILE A 56 -7.76 17.73 -15.77
N ASN A 57 -8.36 16.57 -16.08
CA ASN A 57 -9.61 16.02 -15.56
C ASN A 57 -10.81 16.96 -15.78
N VAL A 58 -10.89 17.53 -16.99
CA VAL A 58 -12.00 18.37 -17.41
C VAL A 58 -12.74 17.61 -18.51
N ILE A 59 -13.97 17.20 -18.21
CA ILE A 59 -14.78 16.32 -19.07
C ILE A 59 -16.07 17.03 -19.52
N LYS A 60 -16.57 17.99 -18.74
CA LYS A 60 -17.80 18.76 -19.03
C LYS A 60 -17.54 20.25 -19.34
N VAL A 61 -18.47 20.88 -20.08
CA VAL A 61 -18.47 22.33 -20.34
C VAL A 61 -18.53 23.15 -19.05
N SER A 62 -19.30 22.73 -18.06
CA SER A 62 -19.35 23.37 -16.74
C SER A 62 -17.95 23.42 -16.11
N GLU A 63 -17.25 22.29 -16.05
CA GLU A 63 -15.87 22.20 -15.55
C GLU A 63 -14.90 23.06 -16.36
N LEU A 64 -15.03 23.06 -17.69
CA LEU A 64 -14.20 23.87 -18.59
C LEU A 64 -14.34 25.38 -18.33
N LEU A 65 -15.55 25.85 -18.02
CA LEU A 65 -15.81 27.25 -17.68
C LEU A 65 -15.28 27.63 -16.29
N HIS A 66 -15.18 26.67 -15.37
CA HIS A 66 -14.57 26.85 -14.05
C HIS A 66 -13.03 26.79 -14.10
N VAL A 67 -12.44 26.25 -15.17
CA VAL A 67 -10.99 26.18 -15.34
C VAL A 67 -10.45 27.56 -15.72
N TRP A 68 -9.49 28.04 -14.94
CA TRP A 68 -8.80 29.32 -15.19
C TRP A 68 -8.21 29.43 -16.61
N GLY A 69 -8.47 30.56 -17.28
CA GLY A 69 -7.89 30.85 -18.62
C GLY A 69 -6.36 30.79 -18.65
N ARG A 70 -5.68 31.09 -17.52
CA ARG A 70 -4.23 30.91 -17.37
C ARG A 70 -3.79 29.45 -17.24
N ARG A 71 -4.63 28.59 -16.65
CA ARG A 71 -4.40 27.14 -16.55
C ARG A 71 -4.47 26.50 -17.93
N LEU A 72 -5.45 26.90 -18.75
CA LEU A 72 -5.53 26.52 -20.16
C LEU A 72 -4.37 27.09 -20.99
N ALA A 73 -3.94 28.33 -20.71
CA ALA A 73 -2.85 28.98 -21.43
C ALA A 73 -1.44 28.42 -21.10
N ARG A 74 -1.25 27.68 -19.99
CA ARG A 74 0.05 27.17 -19.54
C ARG A 74 0.15 25.64 -19.52
N MET A 75 -0.80 24.93 -20.14
CA MET A 75 -0.74 23.47 -20.23
C MET A 75 0.59 23.01 -20.85
N ARG A 76 1.37 22.23 -20.09
CA ARG A 76 2.63 21.63 -20.54
C ARG A 76 2.34 20.51 -21.54
N GLY A 77 3.12 20.44 -22.61
CA GLY A 77 2.94 19.43 -23.67
C GLY A 77 1.83 19.72 -24.68
N VAL A 78 1.15 20.87 -24.58
CA VAL A 78 0.10 21.28 -25.53
C VAL A 78 0.65 22.31 -26.52
N GLY A 79 0.48 22.06 -27.81
CA GLY A 79 0.89 22.97 -28.89
C GLY A 79 0.15 24.31 -28.86
N ASN A 80 0.81 25.38 -29.31
CA ASN A 80 0.26 26.74 -29.23
C ASN A 80 -1.03 26.92 -30.06
N LYS A 81 -1.18 26.16 -31.16
CA LYS A 81 -2.39 26.13 -31.99
C LYS A 81 -3.58 25.53 -31.23
N THR A 82 -3.39 24.36 -30.62
CA THR A 82 -4.40 23.67 -29.78
C THR A 82 -4.83 24.54 -28.60
N ARG A 83 -3.88 25.23 -27.95
CA ARG A 83 -4.16 26.17 -26.86
C ARG A 83 -5.04 27.35 -27.30
N LYS A 84 -4.71 27.98 -28.43
CA LYS A 84 -5.53 29.07 -29.00
C LYS A 84 -6.94 28.59 -29.33
N HIS A 85 -7.06 27.38 -29.88
CA HIS A 85 -8.35 26.79 -30.22
C HIS A 85 -9.23 26.55 -28.98
N ILE A 86 -8.67 25.99 -27.90
CA ILE A 86 -9.37 25.81 -26.61
C ILE A 86 -9.81 27.17 -26.04
N LEU A 87 -8.93 28.18 -26.06
CA LEU A 87 -9.25 29.51 -25.54
C LEU A 87 -10.35 30.21 -26.35
N ALA A 88 -10.36 30.04 -27.67
CA ALA A 88 -11.41 30.56 -28.54
C ALA A 88 -12.77 29.94 -28.22
N ALA A 89 -12.83 28.62 -28.03
CA ALA A 89 -14.05 27.92 -27.65
C ALA A 89 -14.57 28.33 -26.27
N VAL A 90 -13.68 28.48 -25.28
CA VAL A 90 -14.03 28.97 -23.94
C VAL A 90 -14.59 30.39 -23.98
N LYS A 91 -14.04 31.26 -24.84
CA LYS A 91 -14.56 32.62 -25.03
C LYS A 91 -16.00 32.61 -25.52
N VAL A 92 -16.30 31.83 -26.56
CA VAL A 92 -17.65 31.69 -27.14
C VAL A 92 -18.63 31.09 -26.13
N LEU A 93 -18.22 30.05 -25.40
CA LEU A 93 -19.06 29.42 -24.37
C LEU A 93 -19.31 30.34 -23.18
N ARG A 94 -18.34 31.20 -22.80
CA ARG A 94 -18.51 32.18 -21.73
C ARG A 94 -19.44 33.33 -22.14
N GLU A 95 -19.32 33.82 -23.37
CA GLU A 95 -20.22 34.85 -23.90
C GLU A 95 -21.68 34.35 -23.97
N ARG A 96 -21.88 33.05 -24.23
CA ARG A 96 -23.22 32.45 -24.32
C ARG A 96 -23.81 31.97 -22.99
N LEU A 97 -23.03 31.22 -22.21
CA LEU A 97 -23.49 30.55 -20.98
C LEU A 97 -23.18 31.37 -19.72
N GLY A 98 -22.38 32.44 -19.83
CA GLY A 98 -21.94 33.28 -18.71
C GLY A 98 -22.81 34.51 -18.41
N ALA A 99 -23.98 34.65 -19.04
CA ALA A 99 -24.87 35.81 -18.90
C ALA A 99 -25.64 35.89 -17.54
N THR A 100 -24.99 35.55 -16.43
CA THR A 100 -25.47 35.82 -15.06
C THR A 100 -24.49 36.63 -14.20
N THR A 101 -23.61 37.42 -14.83
CA THR A 101 -23.00 38.57 -14.15
C THR A 101 -22.74 39.69 -15.17
N SER A 102 -23.36 40.84 -14.94
CA SER A 102 -23.46 41.96 -15.87
C SER A 102 -22.12 42.63 -16.23
N THR A 103 -22.09 43.12 -17.47
CA THR A 103 -21.33 44.21 -18.13
C THR A 103 -20.81 45.33 -17.19
N ASP A 104 -19.67 46.00 -17.42
CA ASP A 104 -19.29 46.74 -18.63
C ASP A 104 -17.78 47.12 -18.71
N HIS A 105 -17.29 47.22 -19.95
CA HIS A 105 -16.12 47.89 -20.55
C HIS A 105 -14.68 48.05 -19.96
N THR A 106 -13.76 47.85 -20.92
CA THR A 106 -12.45 48.51 -21.19
C THR A 106 -11.15 47.96 -20.60
N SER A 107 -10.25 47.69 -21.54
CA SER A 107 -8.84 47.33 -21.42
C SER A 107 -8.05 48.16 -20.42
N THR A 108 -7.71 47.56 -19.27
CA THR A 108 -6.41 47.70 -18.58
C THR A 108 -6.30 46.59 -17.51
N ASP A 109 -5.09 46.05 -17.36
CA ASP A 109 -4.64 45.18 -16.26
C ASP A 109 -5.28 43.80 -16.05
N THR A 110 -4.58 42.79 -16.58
CA THR A 110 -4.69 41.35 -16.24
C THR A 110 -4.51 40.99 -14.75
N ALA A 111 -4.45 41.95 -13.83
CA ALA A 111 -4.39 41.73 -12.38
C ALA A 111 -5.81 41.67 -11.75
N ASP A 112 -6.74 42.48 -12.26
CA ASP A 112 -8.03 42.75 -11.59
C ASP A 112 -9.07 41.64 -11.84
N GLU A 113 -9.05 40.99 -13.02
CA GLU A 113 -9.92 39.83 -13.32
C GLU A 113 -9.62 38.60 -12.44
N VAL A 114 -8.38 38.47 -11.96
CA VAL A 114 -7.99 37.39 -11.02
C VAL A 114 -8.45 37.71 -9.62
N GLU A 115 -8.47 38.99 -9.25
CA GLU A 115 -8.92 39.46 -7.94
C GLU A 115 -10.43 39.25 -7.76
N ALA A 116 -11.23 39.47 -8.81
CA ALA A 116 -12.68 39.24 -8.78
C ALA A 116 -13.06 37.75 -8.60
N TYR A 117 -12.31 36.83 -9.20
CA TYR A 117 -12.57 35.38 -9.09
C TYR A 117 -11.89 34.75 -7.86
N GLU A 118 -10.66 35.15 -7.49
CA GLU A 118 -10.03 34.70 -6.23
C GLU A 118 -10.81 35.16 -4.99
N SER A 119 -11.55 36.28 -5.09
CA SER A 119 -12.42 36.77 -4.02
C SER A 119 -13.70 35.95 -3.84
N GLN A 120 -14.07 35.12 -4.82
CA GLN A 120 -15.24 34.24 -4.76
C GLN A 120 -14.92 32.86 -4.17
N ILE A 121 -13.65 32.44 -4.21
CA ILE A 121 -13.21 31.18 -3.61
C ILE A 121 -13.09 31.37 -2.09
N PRO A 122 -13.66 30.46 -1.27
CA PRO A 122 -13.42 30.47 0.17
C PRO A 122 -11.92 30.48 0.48
N LYS A 123 -11.47 31.41 1.33
CA LYS A 123 -10.03 31.67 1.58
C LYS A 123 -9.29 30.44 2.14
N ASP A 124 -10.03 29.58 2.84
CA ASP A 124 -9.62 28.27 3.34
C ASP A 124 -9.33 27.23 2.24
N GLN A 125 -9.87 27.41 1.03
CA GLN A 125 -9.74 26.49 -0.11
C GLN A 125 -8.72 26.95 -1.17
N LEU A 126 -8.03 28.08 -0.95
CA LEU A 126 -7.02 28.55 -1.89
C LEU A 126 -5.85 27.56 -2.00
N SER A 127 -5.47 27.22 -3.22
CA SER A 127 -4.33 26.33 -3.48
C SER A 127 -3.00 26.96 -3.10
N ILE A 128 -1.97 26.13 -2.92
CA ILE A 128 -0.62 26.60 -2.60
C ILE A 128 -0.10 27.56 -3.67
N ASP A 129 -0.39 27.32 -4.95
CA ASP A 129 0.07 28.16 -6.05
C ASP A 129 -0.51 29.58 -5.98
N VAL A 130 -1.80 29.71 -5.62
CA VAL A 130 -2.47 31.01 -5.45
C VAL A 130 -1.92 31.73 -4.22
N MET A 131 -1.70 31.01 -3.12
CA MET A 131 -1.09 31.56 -1.91
C MET A 131 0.33 32.07 -2.17
N VAL A 132 1.16 31.31 -2.90
CA VAL A 132 2.50 31.77 -3.30
C VAL A 132 2.40 33.01 -4.16
N GLN A 133 1.48 33.08 -5.12
CA GLN A 133 1.29 34.29 -5.91
C GLN A 133 0.94 35.49 -5.02
N ARG A 134 0.07 35.35 -4.02
CA ARG A 134 -0.25 36.44 -3.10
C ARG A 134 0.95 36.88 -2.25
N ILE A 135 1.70 35.91 -1.72
CA ILE A 135 2.93 36.15 -0.94
C ILE A 135 4.00 36.85 -1.80
N LEU A 136 4.17 36.41 -3.05
CA LEU A 136 5.18 36.89 -3.98
C LEU A 136 4.74 38.05 -4.88
N ARG A 137 3.45 38.37 -5.02
CA ARG A 137 2.93 39.50 -5.85
C ARG A 137 3.55 40.83 -5.42
N ALA A 138 3.97 40.93 -4.16
CA ALA A 138 4.74 42.06 -3.65
C ALA A 138 6.17 42.19 -4.22
N LYS A 139 6.76 41.13 -4.82
CA LYS A 139 8.03 41.22 -5.57
C LYS A 139 7.93 42.14 -6.77
N ALA A 140 6.80 42.14 -7.47
CA ALA A 140 6.64 42.92 -8.69
C ALA A 140 6.72 44.44 -8.46
N LYS A 141 6.52 44.90 -7.22
CA LYS A 141 6.61 46.32 -6.84
C LYS A 141 7.95 46.73 -6.20
N SER A 142 8.79 45.81 -5.71
CA SER A 142 10.12 46.16 -5.18
C SER A 142 11.16 46.18 -6.30
N ARG A 143 11.81 47.32 -6.51
CA ARG A 143 12.91 47.48 -7.49
C ARG A 143 14.26 46.99 -6.95
N ASN A 144 14.32 46.46 -5.71
CA ASN A 144 15.57 46.08 -5.06
C ASN A 144 15.89 44.59 -5.24
N ALA A 145 16.87 44.30 -6.10
CA ALA A 145 17.34 42.93 -6.36
C ALA A 145 17.78 42.22 -5.07
N THR A 146 18.42 42.94 -4.15
CA THR A 146 18.90 42.40 -2.87
C THR A 146 17.77 41.90 -1.98
N GLU A 147 16.65 42.63 -1.93
CA GLU A 147 15.46 42.23 -1.16
C GLU A 147 14.82 40.99 -1.77
N THR A 148 14.80 40.94 -3.10
CA THR A 148 14.26 39.82 -3.87
C THR A 148 15.05 38.54 -3.59
N THR A 149 16.39 38.61 -3.68
CA THR A 149 17.27 37.46 -3.40
C THR A 149 17.22 37.04 -1.93
N ALA A 150 17.20 38.00 -0.99
CA ALA A 150 17.06 37.70 0.44
C ALA A 150 15.74 36.96 0.74
N MET A 151 14.62 37.40 0.15
CA MET A 151 13.34 36.74 0.35
C MET A 151 13.28 35.37 -0.32
N GLU A 152 13.84 35.21 -1.52
CA GLU A 152 13.95 33.90 -2.19
C GLU A 152 14.74 32.88 -1.38
N ALA A 153 15.89 33.31 -0.84
CA ALA A 153 16.73 32.49 0.01
C ALA A 153 16.02 32.15 1.33
N LEU A 154 15.32 33.11 1.95
CA LEU A 154 14.57 32.88 3.19
C LEU A 154 13.41 31.91 3.00
N MET A 155 12.74 31.96 1.85
CA MET A 155 11.65 31.07 1.50
C MET A 155 12.11 29.71 0.95
N GLY A 156 13.41 29.46 0.82
CA GLY A 156 13.94 28.21 0.26
C GLY A 156 13.64 28.01 -1.23
N LEU A 157 13.40 29.11 -1.96
CA LEU A 157 13.28 29.10 -3.43
C LEU A 157 14.66 29.15 -4.11
N ASP A 158 15.67 29.65 -3.41
CA ASP A 158 17.05 29.66 -3.86
C ASP A 158 17.68 28.26 -3.71
N GLN A 159 18.16 27.70 -4.80
CA GLN A 159 18.76 26.36 -4.84
C GLN A 159 20.10 26.28 -4.10
N ARG A 160 20.72 27.42 -3.78
CA ARG A 160 21.97 27.48 -3.02
C ARG A 160 21.77 27.17 -1.52
N VAL A 161 20.53 27.07 -1.05
CA VAL A 161 20.20 26.83 0.35
C VAL A 161 19.63 25.42 0.52
N ASP A 162 20.42 24.52 1.10
CA ASP A 162 20.02 23.12 1.32
C ASP A 162 19.17 22.92 2.59
N SER A 163 19.07 23.94 3.45
CA SER A 163 18.24 23.89 4.67
C SER A 163 16.75 24.05 4.35
N VAL A 164 15.91 23.22 4.97
CA VAL A 164 14.44 23.31 4.86
C VAL A 164 13.91 24.59 5.52
N TRP A 165 14.59 25.10 6.56
CA TRP A 165 14.18 26.28 7.31
C TRP A 165 15.37 27.19 7.70
N PRO A 166 16.02 27.85 6.71
CA PRO A 166 17.24 28.61 6.96
C PRO A 166 17.07 29.72 7.99
N SER A 167 18.11 29.98 8.78
CA SER A 167 18.17 31.13 9.69
C SER A 167 18.45 32.43 8.93
N GLN A 168 18.08 33.57 9.51
CA GLN A 168 18.47 34.87 8.96
C GLN A 168 20.00 35.06 8.94
N GLY A 169 20.72 34.40 9.85
CA GLY A 169 22.18 34.38 9.90
C GLY A 169 22.81 33.57 8.77
N ASP A 170 22.14 32.50 8.32
CA ASP A 170 22.62 31.64 7.24
C ASP A 170 22.49 32.35 5.88
N ILE A 171 21.45 33.18 5.75
CA ILE A 171 21.10 33.88 4.49
C ILE A 171 21.94 35.16 4.31
N ALA A 172 22.26 35.87 5.39
CA ALA A 172 22.96 37.13 5.34
C ALA A 172 24.29 37.08 4.53
N PRO A 173 25.19 36.10 4.76
CA PRO A 173 26.41 35.94 3.95
C PRO A 173 26.13 35.64 2.47
N LEU A 174 25.11 34.83 2.18
CA LEU A 174 24.76 34.41 0.81
C LEU A 174 24.27 35.55 -0.07
N VAL A 175 23.63 36.55 0.54
CA VAL A 175 23.10 37.74 -0.14
C VAL A 175 24.08 38.92 -0.06
N GLY A 176 25.12 38.83 0.78
CA GLY A 176 26.09 39.91 0.98
C GLY A 176 25.55 41.08 1.80
N VAL A 177 24.61 40.83 2.73
CA VAL A 177 24.01 41.86 3.60
C VAL A 177 24.13 41.48 5.08
N THR A 178 23.86 42.43 5.97
CA THR A 178 23.82 42.15 7.41
C THR A 178 22.56 41.39 7.81
N ARG A 179 22.63 40.60 8.89
CA ARG A 179 21.45 39.94 9.49
C ARG A 179 20.34 40.94 9.82
N GLY A 180 20.69 42.14 10.27
CA GLY A 180 19.74 43.21 10.55
C GLY A 180 18.96 43.65 9.31
N ARG A 181 19.61 43.73 8.13
CA ARG A 181 18.93 44.03 6.88
C ARG A 181 17.94 42.93 6.48
N VAL A 182 18.31 41.66 6.63
CA VAL A 182 17.40 40.52 6.38
C VAL A 182 16.19 40.58 7.32
N SER A 183 16.40 40.93 8.60
CA SER A 183 15.32 41.09 9.58
C SER A 183 14.35 42.22 9.19
N GLN A 184 14.85 43.37 8.69
CA GLN A 184 13.99 44.46 8.21
C GLN A 184 13.12 44.02 7.03
N ILE A 185 13.72 43.32 6.06
CA ILE A 185 13.01 42.80 4.88
C ILE A 185 11.90 41.83 5.29
N LEU A 186 12.17 40.94 6.25
CA LEU A 186 11.17 40.02 6.79
C LEU A 186 10.06 40.75 7.55
N ALA A 187 10.39 41.73 8.38
CA ALA A 187 9.41 42.51 9.15
C ALA A 187 8.43 43.27 8.23
N ASP A 188 8.92 43.86 7.13
CA ASP A 188 8.08 44.52 6.14
C ASP A 188 7.19 43.54 5.37
N ALA A 189 7.64 42.29 5.21
CA ALA A 189 6.82 41.23 4.62
C ALA A 189 5.73 40.74 5.58
N GLN A 190 6.08 40.49 6.85
CA GLN A 190 5.15 40.08 7.89
C GLN A 190 4.00 41.09 8.07
N LYS A 191 4.30 42.40 8.12
CA LYS A 191 3.27 43.46 8.21
C LYS A 191 2.27 43.43 7.05
N ARG A 192 2.70 43.00 5.86
CA ARG A 192 1.83 42.88 4.69
C ARG A 192 0.99 41.61 4.74
N TRP A 193 1.62 40.47 5.07
CA TRP A 193 0.91 39.20 5.20
C TRP A 193 -0.13 39.22 6.30
N LEU A 194 0.13 39.94 7.40
CA LEU A 194 -0.83 40.11 8.50
C LEU A 194 -2.12 40.83 8.06
N LYS A 195 -2.06 41.66 7.01
CA LYS A 195 -3.24 42.34 6.45
C LYS A 195 -4.02 41.50 5.46
N ASP A 196 -3.48 40.36 5.00
CA ASP A 196 -4.14 39.48 4.03
C ASP A 196 -5.03 38.46 4.76
N PRO A 197 -6.37 38.51 4.59
CA PRO A 197 -7.27 37.57 5.25
C PRO A 197 -7.03 36.10 4.84
N ALA A 198 -6.45 35.84 3.66
CA ALA A 198 -6.08 34.49 3.26
C ALA A 198 -4.94 33.92 4.12
N MET A 199 -4.04 34.77 4.60
CA MET A 199 -2.99 34.38 5.54
C MET A 199 -3.57 34.03 6.91
N THR A 200 -4.56 34.78 7.38
CA THR A 200 -5.28 34.45 8.62
C THR A 200 -5.96 33.09 8.52
N ALA A 201 -6.71 32.82 7.46
CA ALA A 201 -7.35 31.53 7.24
C ALA A 201 -6.35 30.36 7.18
N LEU A 202 -5.17 30.58 6.58
CA LEU A 202 -4.09 29.59 6.55
C LEU A 202 -3.53 29.31 7.96
N ARG A 203 -3.29 30.36 8.75
CA ARG A 203 -2.82 30.21 10.14
C ARG A 203 -3.83 29.47 11.01
N ASP A 204 -5.11 29.77 10.86
CA ASP A 204 -6.20 29.06 11.53
C ASP A 204 -6.20 27.57 11.17
N GLN A 205 -6.04 27.26 9.89
CA GLN A 205 -5.94 25.88 9.42
C GLN A 205 -4.70 25.16 9.95
N ILE A 206 -3.55 25.84 10.05
CA ILE A 206 -2.34 25.26 10.66
C ILE A 206 -2.60 24.91 12.13
N ALA A 207 -3.28 25.77 12.89
CA ALA A 207 -3.62 25.47 14.28
C ALA A 207 -4.50 24.20 14.39
N VAL A 208 -5.52 24.07 13.55
CA VAL A 208 -6.38 22.86 13.49
C VAL A 208 -5.57 21.62 13.11
N LEU A 209 -4.64 21.74 12.15
CA LEU A 209 -3.78 20.62 11.75
C LEU A 209 -2.83 20.19 12.88
N LEU A 210 -2.30 21.14 13.65
CA LEU A 210 -1.45 20.85 14.80
C LEU A 210 -2.26 20.11 15.87
N GLU A 211 -3.42 20.63 16.27
CA GLU A 211 -4.31 19.99 17.25
C GLU A 211 -4.65 18.54 16.85
N ALA A 212 -5.05 18.31 15.59
CA ALA A 212 -5.35 16.98 15.07
C ALA A 212 -4.14 16.01 15.07
N ASN A 213 -2.91 16.52 15.16
CA ASN A 213 -1.68 15.72 15.17
C ASN A 213 -0.96 15.71 16.53
N GLY A 214 -1.67 16.07 17.61
CA GLY A 214 -1.12 16.07 18.97
C GLY A 214 -0.39 17.36 19.36
N GLY A 215 -0.76 18.48 18.72
CA GLY A 215 -0.27 19.83 19.02
C GLY A 215 1.13 20.16 18.53
N VAL A 216 1.85 19.23 17.86
CA VAL A 216 3.21 19.46 17.38
C VAL A 216 3.49 18.73 16.07
N MET A 217 4.17 19.41 15.13
CA MET A 217 4.61 18.88 13.84
C MET A 217 5.99 19.44 13.47
N SER A 218 6.77 18.67 12.71
CA SER A 218 7.97 19.23 12.07
C SER A 218 7.59 20.14 10.89
N SER A 219 8.47 21.06 10.51
CA SER A 219 8.25 21.95 9.37
C SER A 219 8.02 21.18 8.06
N GLN A 220 8.76 20.08 7.85
CA GLN A 220 8.59 19.24 6.66
C GLN A 220 7.24 18.52 6.67
N GLU A 221 6.87 17.94 7.82
CA GLU A 221 5.56 17.29 8.01
C GLU A 221 4.39 18.26 7.79
N LEU A 222 4.51 19.50 8.28
CA LEU A 222 3.49 20.53 8.09
C LEU A 222 3.38 20.95 6.60
N CYS A 223 4.50 21.09 5.90
CA CYS A 223 4.51 21.37 4.47
C CYS A 223 3.81 20.26 3.67
N ASP A 224 4.14 18.99 3.96
CA ASP A 224 3.57 17.84 3.28
C ASP A 224 2.06 17.71 3.56
N THR A 225 1.64 17.99 4.79
CA THR A 225 0.21 17.99 5.17
C THR A 225 -0.56 19.12 4.47
N LEU A 226 -0.01 20.33 4.44
CA LEU A 226 -0.62 21.45 3.71
C LEU A 226 -0.71 21.17 2.20
N LEU A 227 0.28 20.49 1.62
CA LEU A 227 0.25 20.02 0.24
C LEU A 227 -0.90 19.06 -0.02
N SER A 228 -1.12 18.10 0.87
CA SER A 228 -2.23 17.15 0.76
C SER A 228 -3.60 17.82 0.90
N VAL A 229 -3.72 18.84 1.76
CA VAL A 229 -5.01 19.51 2.03
C VAL A 229 -5.37 20.54 0.96
N ARG A 230 -4.42 21.39 0.53
CA ARG A 230 -4.69 22.49 -0.41
C ARG A 230 -4.38 22.17 -1.86
N GLY A 231 -3.58 21.13 -2.11
CA GLY A 231 -3.12 20.77 -3.44
C GLY A 231 -2.18 21.79 -4.08
N SER A 232 -1.54 21.37 -5.17
CA SER A 232 -0.76 22.22 -6.06
C SER A 232 -0.79 21.65 -7.47
N VAL A 233 -0.72 22.52 -8.47
CA VAL A 233 -0.68 22.14 -9.89
C VAL A 233 0.75 21.94 -10.42
N GLU A 234 1.75 22.20 -9.59
CA GLU A 234 3.16 22.07 -9.97
C GLU A 234 3.69 20.67 -9.64
N ASP A 235 4.73 20.24 -10.35
CA ASP A 235 5.40 18.96 -10.12
C ASP A 235 6.56 19.11 -9.13
N ASP A 236 7.00 18.00 -8.53
CA ASP A 236 8.25 17.99 -7.77
C ASP A 236 9.47 18.23 -8.67
N PRO A 237 10.51 18.93 -8.18
CA PRO A 237 10.70 19.43 -6.80
C PRO A 237 10.14 20.83 -6.54
N ARG A 238 9.45 21.44 -7.52
CA ARG A 238 8.93 22.81 -7.40
C ARG A 238 7.73 22.86 -6.44
N ARG A 239 6.81 21.90 -6.56
CA ARG A 239 5.67 21.68 -5.67
C ARG A 239 6.02 21.77 -4.18
N GLY A 240 7.00 20.96 -3.74
CA GLY A 240 7.51 20.97 -2.37
C GLY A 240 8.08 22.33 -1.93
N ARG A 241 8.85 23.00 -2.81
CA ARG A 241 9.40 24.34 -2.51
C ARG A 241 8.32 25.40 -2.34
N LEU A 242 7.26 25.36 -3.14
CA LEU A 242 6.13 26.30 -3.02
C LEU A 242 5.38 26.13 -1.70
N ALA A 243 5.17 24.89 -1.26
CA ALA A 243 4.57 24.61 0.04
C ALA A 243 5.39 25.15 1.21
N ARG A 244 6.73 25.05 1.13
CA ARG A 244 7.64 25.62 2.13
C ARG A 244 7.49 27.14 2.23
N VAL A 245 7.37 27.84 1.09
CA VAL A 245 7.15 29.29 1.06
C VAL A 245 5.87 29.66 1.82
N VAL A 246 4.77 28.97 1.50
CA VAL A 246 3.45 29.24 2.10
C VAL A 246 3.46 28.95 3.61
N THR A 247 4.00 27.80 3.99
CA THR A 247 4.11 27.37 5.39
C THR A 247 4.98 28.35 6.18
N ARG A 248 6.13 28.74 5.63
CA ARG A 248 7.03 29.69 6.27
C ARG A 248 6.41 31.06 6.42
N ALA A 249 5.76 31.59 5.39
CA ALA A 249 5.08 32.88 5.49
C ALA A 249 4.02 32.87 6.60
N ALA A 250 3.24 31.81 6.73
CA ALA A 250 2.24 31.67 7.79
C ALA A 250 2.87 31.63 9.18
N VAL A 251 3.91 30.81 9.37
CA VAL A 251 4.60 30.67 10.67
C VAL A 251 5.33 31.94 11.08
N GLU A 252 6.04 32.58 10.15
CA GLU A 252 6.72 33.84 10.41
C GLU A 252 5.71 34.98 10.69
N THR A 253 4.49 34.92 10.13
CA THR A 253 3.43 35.89 10.44
C THR A 253 2.83 35.65 11.83
N GLU A 254 2.54 34.38 12.19
CA GLU A 254 2.04 34.01 13.52
C GLU A 254 2.98 34.51 14.62
N ASN A 255 4.28 34.31 14.44
CA ASN A 255 5.32 34.67 15.41
C ASN A 255 5.47 36.19 15.66
N THR A 256 4.74 37.04 14.94
CA THR A 256 4.69 38.50 15.20
C THR A 256 3.54 38.94 16.08
N LEU A 257 2.56 38.07 16.35
CA LEU A 257 1.45 38.38 17.25
C LEU A 257 1.87 38.31 18.71
N GLU A 258 1.21 39.12 19.54
CA GLU A 258 1.36 39.07 21.00
C GLU A 258 0.89 37.74 21.60
N VAL A 259 -0.19 37.17 21.03
CA VAL A 259 -0.75 35.88 21.43
C VAL A 259 -0.74 34.95 20.21
N PRO A 260 0.40 34.27 19.94
CA PRO A 260 0.49 33.33 18.83
C PRO A 260 -0.28 32.03 19.15
N LYS A 261 -0.96 31.48 18.15
CA LYS A 261 -1.65 30.17 18.21
C LYS A 261 -0.69 28.99 18.25
N PHE A 262 0.51 29.19 17.72
CA PHE A 262 1.57 28.21 17.69
C PHE A 262 2.92 28.91 17.61
N ILE A 263 3.95 28.24 18.10
CA ILE A 263 5.32 28.74 18.20
C ILE A 263 6.27 27.94 17.32
N LEU A 264 7.39 28.56 16.95
CA LEU A 264 8.48 27.92 16.24
C LEU A 264 9.63 27.62 17.20
N ARG A 265 9.92 26.35 17.44
CA ARG A 265 11.09 25.89 18.18
C ARG A 265 12.13 25.31 17.22
N ARG A 266 13.35 25.84 17.25
CA ARG A 266 14.48 25.26 16.51
C ARG A 266 15.24 24.27 17.38
N VAL A 267 15.51 23.08 16.83
CA VAL A 267 16.29 22.00 17.45
C VAL A 267 17.26 21.48 16.40
N GLY A 268 18.55 21.77 16.54
CA GLY A 268 19.55 21.43 15.53
C GLY A 268 19.19 22.03 14.16
N SER A 269 19.05 21.17 13.14
CA SER A 269 18.61 21.56 11.79
C SER A 269 17.08 21.54 11.61
N ASN A 270 16.32 21.06 12.60
CA ASN A 270 14.88 20.91 12.54
C ASN A 270 14.15 22.16 13.07
N ALA A 271 13.04 22.47 12.43
CA ALA A 271 12.06 23.44 12.89
C ALA A 271 10.79 22.68 13.33
N LEU A 272 10.45 22.77 14.62
CA LEU A 272 9.23 22.22 15.20
C LEU A 272 8.22 23.35 15.37
N ILE A 273 6.99 23.12 14.92
CA ILE A 273 5.87 24.03 15.11
C ILE A 273 4.93 23.36 16.12
N ALA A 274 4.64 24.04 17.21
CA ALA A 274 3.81 23.49 18.28
C ALA A 274 2.83 24.51 18.84
N THR A 275 1.69 24.07 19.36
CA THR A 275 0.74 24.93 20.07
C THR A 275 1.29 25.42 21.41
N ASP A 276 2.14 24.62 22.07
CA ASP A 276 2.78 24.93 23.35
C ASP A 276 4.29 24.63 23.31
N ILE A 277 5.07 25.35 24.13
CA ILE A 277 6.52 25.14 24.27
C ILE A 277 6.87 23.79 24.90
N SER A 278 6.08 23.33 25.87
CA SER A 278 6.24 22.01 26.50
C SER A 278 6.08 20.87 25.50
N LEU A 279 5.16 20.99 24.54
CA LEU A 279 4.99 20.03 23.44
C LEU A 279 6.16 20.06 22.46
N ALA A 280 6.71 21.24 22.17
CA ALA A 280 7.91 21.37 21.35
C ALA A 280 9.14 20.72 22.01
N ASP A 281 9.31 20.92 23.33
CA ASP A 281 10.41 20.32 24.09
C ASP A 281 10.22 18.80 24.24
N TYR A 282 8.98 18.32 24.41
CA TYR A 282 8.65 16.89 24.39
C TYR A 282 9.00 16.26 23.03
N ALA A 283 8.60 16.87 21.91
CA ALA A 283 8.96 16.40 20.57
C ALA A 283 10.48 16.39 20.35
N ALA A 284 11.20 17.40 20.87
CA ALA A 284 12.66 17.44 20.83
C ALA A 284 13.29 16.26 21.59
N ALA A 285 12.79 15.96 22.80
CA ALA A 285 13.24 14.82 23.60
C ALA A 285 12.95 13.47 22.92
N LEU A 286 11.77 13.32 22.31
CA LEU A 286 11.45 12.15 21.48
C LEU A 286 12.42 12.02 20.30
N GLY A 287 12.79 13.13 19.66
CA GLY A 287 13.76 13.16 18.57
C GLY A 287 15.13 12.66 18.98
N GLN A 288 15.63 13.11 20.13
CA GLN A 288 16.89 12.62 20.71
C GLN A 288 16.82 11.12 21.00
N GLN A 289 15.72 10.64 21.58
CA GLN A 289 15.56 9.23 21.88
C GLN A 289 15.48 8.38 20.59
N ALA A 290 14.86 8.90 19.53
CA ALA A 290 14.82 8.25 18.22
C ALA A 290 16.23 8.15 17.60
N ASP A 291 17.04 9.21 17.73
CA ASP A 291 18.44 9.21 17.30
C ASP A 291 19.25 8.12 18.01
N GLU A 292 19.06 7.95 19.33
CA GLU A 292 19.70 6.87 20.10
C GLU A 292 19.24 5.47 19.65
N ILE A 293 17.94 5.30 19.43
CA ILE A 293 17.36 4.02 18.95
C ILE A 293 17.94 3.65 17.57
N ALA A 294 18.07 4.63 16.67
CA ALA A 294 18.59 4.42 15.32
C ALA A 294 20.04 3.89 15.30
N THR A 295 20.84 4.16 16.33
CA THR A 295 22.23 3.67 16.41
C THR A 295 22.35 2.17 16.68
N LYS A 296 21.31 1.52 17.22
CA LYS A 296 21.35 0.10 17.62
C LYS A 296 21.50 -0.82 16.41
N ASP A 297 22.40 -1.80 16.48
CA ASP A 297 22.57 -2.85 15.47
C ASP A 297 22.56 -4.25 16.14
N PRO A 298 21.56 -5.12 15.87
CA PRO A 298 20.45 -4.96 14.92
C PRO A 298 19.44 -3.87 15.33
N LEU A 299 18.61 -3.43 14.36
CA LEU A 299 17.51 -2.48 14.63
C LEU A 299 16.55 -3.05 15.68
N LEU A 300 16.04 -2.19 16.56
CA LEU A 300 15.08 -2.60 17.57
C LEU A 300 13.73 -2.97 16.93
N PRO A 301 13.06 -4.04 17.42
CA PRO A 301 11.67 -4.33 17.02
C PRO A 301 10.74 -3.15 17.35
N PRO A 302 9.69 -2.90 16.55
CA PRO A 302 8.80 -1.74 16.72
C PRO A 302 8.24 -1.58 18.14
N ASN A 303 7.74 -2.67 18.74
CA ASN A 303 7.18 -2.64 20.10
C ASN A 303 8.20 -2.16 21.14
N ARG A 304 9.47 -2.54 21.01
CA ARG A 304 10.53 -2.12 21.94
C ARG A 304 10.92 -0.66 21.71
N ALA A 305 10.92 -0.19 20.47
CA ALA A 305 11.13 1.23 20.17
C ALA A 305 10.00 2.09 20.75
N ILE A 306 8.74 1.66 20.61
CA ILE A 306 7.57 2.35 21.19
C ILE A 306 7.65 2.41 22.71
N GLU A 307 8.01 1.31 23.38
CA GLU A 307 8.18 1.29 24.84
C GLU A 307 9.22 2.32 25.33
N ILE A 308 10.35 2.42 24.63
CA ILE A 308 11.40 3.41 24.96
C ILE A 308 10.90 4.84 24.71
N LEU A 309 10.18 5.08 23.62
CA LEU A 309 9.63 6.41 23.33
C LEU A 309 8.54 6.81 24.34
N ARG A 310 7.69 5.89 24.78
CA ARG A 310 6.67 6.13 25.82
C ARG A 310 7.25 6.38 27.21
N ALA A 311 8.52 6.03 27.45
CA ALA A 311 9.21 6.35 28.69
C ALA A 311 9.60 7.85 28.79
N VAL A 312 9.55 8.60 27.68
CA VAL A 312 9.75 10.05 27.70
C VAL A 312 8.54 10.72 28.36
N PRO A 313 8.72 11.55 29.40
CA PRO A 313 7.60 12.16 30.12
C PRO A 313 6.73 13.03 29.23
N LEU A 314 5.43 12.72 29.18
CA LEU A 314 4.42 13.54 28.52
C LEU A 314 4.09 14.79 29.38
N PRO A 315 3.91 15.98 28.78
CA PRO A 315 3.43 17.14 29.52
C PRO A 315 2.04 16.88 30.15
N PRO A 316 1.78 17.38 31.38
CA PRO A 316 0.64 16.97 32.20
C PRO A 316 -0.74 17.32 31.61
N GLU A 317 -0.83 18.31 30.74
CA GLU A 317 -2.09 18.76 30.10
C GLU A 317 -2.25 18.19 28.67
N SER A 318 -1.37 17.28 28.24
CA SER A 318 -1.37 16.74 26.88
C SER A 318 -1.97 15.34 26.81
N ASP A 319 -2.69 15.08 25.73
CA ASP A 319 -3.24 13.76 25.43
C ASP A 319 -2.16 12.79 24.91
N GLU A 320 -2.33 11.50 25.18
CA GLU A 320 -1.45 10.47 24.65
C GLU A 320 -1.55 10.34 23.12
N LEU A 321 -0.41 10.29 22.46
CA LEU A 321 -0.33 10.03 21.03
C LEU A 321 -0.54 8.54 20.74
N ASN A 322 -1.18 8.24 19.61
CA ASN A 322 -1.17 6.88 19.09
C ASN A 322 0.26 6.44 18.72
N ASP A 323 0.54 5.13 18.79
CA ASP A 323 1.90 4.60 18.62
C ASP A 323 2.52 4.98 17.26
N SER A 324 1.74 4.94 16.18
CA SER A 324 2.21 5.32 14.84
C SER A 324 2.60 6.80 14.73
N ARG A 325 1.84 7.69 15.39
CA ARG A 325 2.06 9.13 15.44
C ARG A 325 3.26 9.43 16.30
N LEU A 326 3.40 8.74 17.44
CA LEU A 326 4.54 8.85 18.34
C LEU A 326 5.86 8.56 17.61
N VAL A 327 5.95 7.43 16.90
CA VAL A 327 7.15 7.05 16.13
C VAL A 327 7.41 8.03 14.98
N ARG A 328 6.38 8.48 14.28
CA ARG A 328 6.50 9.50 13.22
C ARG A 328 6.99 10.84 13.77
N LEU A 329 6.44 11.31 14.89
CA LEU A 329 6.84 12.57 15.52
C LEU A 329 8.29 12.48 15.99
N ALA A 330 8.66 11.39 16.67
CA ALA A 330 10.02 11.15 17.15
C ALA A 330 11.02 11.18 15.98
N THR A 331 10.77 10.43 14.90
CA THR A 331 11.67 10.41 13.74
C THR A 331 11.66 11.72 12.94
N ALA A 332 10.56 12.46 12.90
CA ALA A 332 10.49 13.78 12.28
C ALA A 332 11.22 14.86 13.08
N ALA A 333 11.26 14.74 14.42
CA ALA A 333 11.98 15.65 15.31
C ALA A 333 13.47 15.32 15.45
N SER A 334 13.86 14.09 15.12
CA SER A 334 15.24 13.58 15.16
C SER A 334 16.15 14.19 14.07
N GLN A 335 17.46 14.25 14.31
CA GLN A 335 18.42 14.72 13.30
C GLN A 335 18.86 13.59 12.35
N ASN A 336 19.01 12.39 12.90
CA ASN A 336 19.65 11.25 12.26
C ASN A 336 18.74 10.03 12.16
N ALA A 337 17.53 10.04 12.72
CA ALA A 337 16.63 8.89 12.63
C ALA A 337 15.60 9.03 11.50
N ALA A 338 15.18 7.89 10.96
CA ALA A 338 14.13 7.76 9.96
C ALA A 338 13.28 6.52 10.27
N ILE A 339 12.07 6.50 9.72
CA ILE A 339 11.11 5.39 9.89
C ILE A 339 11.03 4.55 8.62
N SER A 340 11.07 3.23 8.76
CA SER A 340 10.89 2.28 7.65
C SER A 340 9.41 1.95 7.45
N SER A 341 9.08 1.28 6.33
CA SER A 341 7.72 0.80 6.07
C SER A 341 7.16 -0.18 7.12
N LYS A 342 8.04 -0.81 7.92
CA LYS A 342 7.67 -1.71 9.04
C LYS A 342 7.61 -1.00 10.40
N GLN A 343 7.65 0.34 10.42
CA GLN A 343 7.77 1.15 11.65
C GLN A 343 9.06 0.88 12.46
N GLU A 344 10.09 0.30 11.84
CA GLU A 344 11.42 0.19 12.44
C GLU A 344 12.15 1.54 12.29
N ILE A 345 12.76 2.04 13.37
CA ILE A 345 13.57 3.26 13.36
C ILE A 345 15.00 2.90 12.92
N TYR A 346 15.53 3.60 11.92
CA TYR A 346 16.87 3.38 11.35
C TYR A 346 17.60 4.71 11.11
N PRO A 347 18.95 4.71 10.95
CA PRO A 347 19.68 5.95 10.77
C PRO A 347 19.57 6.48 9.34
N ARG A 348 19.39 7.80 9.19
CA ARG A 348 19.55 8.55 7.95
C ARG A 348 20.97 8.37 7.44
N ASN A 349 21.12 8.27 6.13
CA ASN A 349 22.38 7.94 5.47
C ASN A 349 23.00 6.62 5.96
N MET A 350 22.16 5.66 6.42
CA MET A 350 22.60 4.31 6.74
C MET A 350 23.45 3.73 5.61
N THR A 351 24.57 3.11 5.96
CA THR A 351 25.51 2.54 4.98
C THR A 351 24.82 1.56 4.05
N ALA A 352 25.18 1.57 2.77
CA ALA A 352 24.61 0.68 1.76
C ALA A 352 24.74 -0.80 2.16
N GLN A 353 25.87 -1.19 2.76
CA GLN A 353 26.08 -2.55 3.28
C GLN A 353 25.04 -2.95 4.33
N ARG A 354 24.78 -2.07 5.32
CA ARG A 354 23.80 -2.31 6.38
C ARG A 354 22.38 -2.33 5.82
N ALA A 355 22.06 -1.41 4.91
CA ALA A 355 20.77 -1.38 4.23
C ALA A 355 20.47 -2.67 3.44
N ILE A 356 21.47 -3.21 2.72
CA ILE A 356 21.36 -4.49 2.01
C ILE A 356 21.17 -5.65 2.99
N ARG A 357 21.98 -5.73 4.06
CA ARG A 357 21.86 -6.78 5.10
C ARG A 357 20.47 -6.81 5.74
N LEU A 358 19.91 -5.65 6.08
CA LEU A 358 18.57 -5.56 6.66
C LEU A 358 17.46 -5.87 5.63
N SER A 359 17.71 -5.56 4.35
CA SER A 359 16.80 -5.84 3.24
C SER A 359 16.94 -7.26 2.66
N HIS A 360 17.80 -8.10 3.25
CA HIS A 360 18.12 -9.44 2.75
C HIS A 360 16.89 -10.29 2.43
N GLY A 361 15.88 -10.30 3.31
CA GLY A 361 14.64 -11.05 3.09
C GLY A 361 13.82 -10.63 1.86
N GLY A 362 13.99 -9.41 1.34
CA GLY A 362 13.33 -8.94 0.10
C GLY A 362 14.19 -9.11 -1.17
N LEU A 363 15.46 -9.48 -1.01
CA LEU A 363 16.41 -9.72 -2.11
C LEU A 363 16.58 -11.22 -2.39
N VAL A 364 16.37 -12.07 -1.39
CA VAL A 364 16.42 -13.53 -1.52
C VAL A 364 15.14 -14.08 -2.18
N GLY A 365 15.27 -15.12 -3.00
CA GLY A 365 14.15 -15.83 -3.64
C GLY A 365 13.84 -15.38 -5.07
N VAL A 366 14.50 -14.34 -5.57
CA VAL A 366 14.35 -13.89 -6.96
C VAL A 366 15.51 -14.39 -7.81
N ARG A 367 15.20 -15.03 -8.94
CA ARG A 367 16.20 -15.66 -9.83
C ARG A 367 17.15 -14.65 -10.45
N THR A 368 16.62 -13.49 -10.87
CA THR A 368 17.38 -12.44 -11.56
C THR A 368 17.00 -11.06 -11.00
N LEU A 369 18.00 -10.22 -10.74
CA LEU A 369 17.84 -8.87 -10.21
C LEU A 369 18.74 -7.90 -10.96
N THR A 370 18.16 -6.85 -11.54
CA THR A 370 18.98 -5.76 -12.09
C THR A 370 19.49 -4.86 -10.96
N PRO A 371 20.62 -4.12 -11.15
CA PRO A 371 21.08 -3.15 -10.16
C PRO A 371 20.01 -2.14 -9.76
N GLU A 372 19.18 -1.71 -10.71
CA GLU A 372 18.08 -0.77 -10.47
C GLU A 372 16.97 -1.39 -9.61
N GLN A 373 16.62 -2.66 -9.84
CA GLN A 373 15.64 -3.36 -9.01
C GLN A 373 16.13 -3.54 -7.57
N ILE A 374 17.43 -3.82 -7.38
CA ILE A 374 18.03 -3.88 -6.04
C ILE A 374 17.91 -2.51 -5.37
N ARG A 375 18.29 -1.44 -6.09
CA ARG A 375 18.19 -0.06 -5.58
C ARG A 375 16.75 0.27 -5.18
N GLN A 376 15.77 -0.04 -6.02
CA GLN A 376 14.36 0.22 -5.77
C GLN A 376 13.81 -0.55 -4.57
N ARG A 377 14.23 -1.81 -4.36
CA ARG A 377 13.79 -2.63 -3.22
C ARG A 377 14.41 -2.18 -1.90
N VAL A 378 15.68 -1.77 -1.93
CA VAL A 378 16.32 -1.24 -0.73
C VAL A 378 15.75 0.14 -0.40
N SER A 379 15.57 1.02 -1.39
CA SER A 379 15.01 2.35 -1.17
C SER A 379 13.52 2.33 -0.81
N SER A 380 12.74 1.32 -1.24
CA SER A 380 11.34 1.19 -0.82
C SER A 380 11.19 0.86 0.66
N ARG A 381 12.15 0.13 1.24
CA ARG A 381 12.17 -0.17 2.68
C ARG A 381 12.89 0.90 3.50
N TYR A 382 13.99 1.43 2.98
CA TYR A 382 14.83 2.43 3.63
C TYR A 382 15.04 3.66 2.72
N PRO A 383 14.02 4.53 2.55
CA PRO A 383 14.09 5.67 1.63
C PRO A 383 15.20 6.69 1.93
N GLN A 384 15.58 6.83 3.21
CA GLN A 384 16.55 7.81 3.70
C GLN A 384 17.94 7.18 3.94
N ALA A 385 18.20 5.95 3.45
CA ALA A 385 19.52 5.34 3.50
C ALA A 385 20.45 5.91 2.40
N ALA A 386 21.75 5.64 2.51
CA ALA A 386 22.70 6.04 1.48
C ALA A 386 22.37 5.35 0.14
N THR A 387 22.43 6.11 -0.95
CA THR A 387 22.21 5.57 -2.30
C THR A 387 23.21 4.45 -2.58
N LEU A 388 22.72 3.32 -3.11
CA LEU A 388 23.59 2.20 -3.46
C LEU A 388 24.55 2.60 -4.58
N PRO A 389 25.84 2.25 -4.48
CA PRO A 389 26.79 2.50 -5.55
C PRO A 389 26.47 1.63 -6.78
N GLY A 390 26.98 2.04 -7.93
CA GLY A 390 26.98 1.20 -9.13
C GLY A 390 27.97 0.04 -9.05
N ARG A 391 28.03 -0.75 -10.11
CA ARG A 391 29.09 -1.76 -10.28
C ARG A 391 30.43 -1.08 -10.56
N PRO A 392 31.57 -1.66 -10.12
CA PRO A 392 31.73 -2.97 -9.48
C PRO A 392 31.56 -2.97 -7.95
N ALA A 393 31.48 -1.79 -7.30
CA ALA A 393 31.38 -1.70 -5.84
C ALA A 393 30.14 -2.40 -5.26
N LEU A 394 29.03 -2.40 -6.01
CA LEU A 394 27.81 -3.12 -5.65
C LEU A 394 28.04 -4.64 -5.52
N ASP A 395 28.92 -5.24 -6.31
CA ASP A 395 29.19 -6.68 -6.30
C ASP A 395 29.75 -7.10 -4.94
N HIS A 396 30.73 -6.33 -4.44
CA HIS A 396 31.36 -6.55 -3.15
C HIS A 396 30.35 -6.40 -2.01
N LEU A 397 29.48 -5.39 -2.06
CA LEU A 397 28.46 -5.18 -1.04
C LEU A 397 27.42 -6.30 -0.98
N LEU A 398 27.04 -6.87 -2.13
CA LEU A 398 26.11 -8.00 -2.19
C LEU A 398 26.78 -9.27 -1.64
N ALA A 399 28.04 -9.52 -2.02
CA ALA A 399 28.82 -10.66 -1.51
C ALA A 399 29.02 -10.58 0.01
N ASP A 400 29.41 -9.41 0.54
CA ASP A 400 29.60 -9.17 1.97
C ASP A 400 28.29 -9.30 2.77
N ALA A 401 27.15 -9.04 2.15
CA ALA A 401 25.84 -9.27 2.74
C ALA A 401 25.41 -10.75 2.73
N GLY A 402 26.23 -11.65 2.17
CA GLY A 402 25.96 -13.08 2.07
C GLY A 402 25.01 -13.46 0.93
N LEU A 403 24.72 -12.55 0.01
CA LEU A 403 23.87 -12.82 -1.15
C LEU A 403 24.68 -13.56 -2.22
N GLN A 404 24.29 -14.81 -2.51
CA GLN A 404 24.91 -15.62 -3.56
C GLN A 404 24.33 -15.24 -4.93
N LEU A 405 24.73 -14.06 -5.40
CA LEU A 405 24.39 -13.50 -6.70
C LEU A 405 25.69 -13.34 -7.51
N ALA A 406 25.73 -13.82 -8.75
CA ALA A 406 26.80 -13.46 -9.69
C ALA A 406 26.24 -12.67 -10.86
N TRP A 407 27.12 -11.87 -11.44
CA TRP A 407 26.78 -11.12 -12.63
C TRP A 407 26.63 -12.05 -13.84
N GLY A 408 25.55 -11.86 -14.58
CA GLY A 408 25.29 -12.58 -15.83
C GLY A 408 24.22 -11.87 -16.66
N THR A 409 23.55 -12.64 -17.50
CA THR A 409 22.42 -12.20 -18.31
C THR A 409 21.13 -12.82 -17.78
N ASN A 410 20.07 -12.03 -17.69
CA ASN A 410 18.73 -12.53 -17.39
C ASN A 410 18.10 -13.25 -18.60
N ASP A 411 16.92 -13.85 -18.41
CA ASP A 411 16.16 -14.58 -19.44
C ASP A 411 15.79 -13.73 -20.67
N GLN A 412 15.91 -12.39 -20.57
CA GLN A 412 15.64 -11.43 -21.63
C GLN A 412 16.93 -10.89 -22.30
N GLY A 413 18.10 -11.48 -21.99
CA GLY A 413 19.39 -11.08 -22.55
C GLY A 413 19.95 -9.76 -22.01
N LYS A 414 19.38 -9.20 -20.94
CA LYS A 414 19.88 -8.00 -20.27
C LYS A 414 20.80 -8.36 -19.11
N GLU A 415 21.78 -7.50 -18.89
CA GLU A 415 22.70 -7.57 -17.77
C GLU A 415 21.98 -7.55 -16.40
N ALA A 416 22.21 -8.57 -15.57
CA ALA A 416 21.58 -8.70 -14.26
C ALA A 416 22.40 -9.57 -13.30
N TYR A 417 22.12 -9.45 -12.01
CA TYR A 417 22.56 -10.41 -11.01
C TYR A 417 21.69 -11.64 -11.06
N VAL A 418 22.31 -12.79 -11.33
CA VAL A 418 21.69 -14.11 -11.35
C VAL A 418 22.07 -14.81 -10.06
N SER A 419 21.09 -15.41 -9.37
CA SER A 419 21.39 -16.20 -8.18
C SER A 419 22.31 -17.37 -8.53
N THR A 420 23.52 -17.38 -7.95
CA THR A 420 24.50 -18.47 -8.01
C THR A 420 24.40 -19.41 -6.85
N SER A 421 23.44 -19.18 -5.96
CA SER A 421 22.97 -20.24 -5.08
C SER A 421 22.74 -21.46 -5.96
N ARG A 422 23.63 -22.47 -5.84
CA ARG A 422 23.37 -23.79 -6.41
C ARG A 422 22.04 -24.16 -5.84
N ASN A 423 21.03 -24.06 -6.66
CA ASN A 423 19.70 -24.41 -6.26
C ASN A 423 19.79 -25.92 -5.99
N PRO A 424 19.66 -26.41 -4.74
CA PRO A 424 19.24 -27.79 -4.59
C PRO A 424 17.79 -27.94 -5.09
N LEU A 425 17.14 -26.85 -5.53
CA LEU A 425 15.72 -26.75 -5.79
C LEU A 425 15.43 -25.98 -7.09
N SER A 426 16.05 -26.38 -8.20
CA SER A 426 15.37 -26.15 -9.49
C SER A 426 14.19 -27.12 -9.53
N ILE A 427 13.13 -26.76 -8.82
CA ILE A 427 11.87 -27.47 -8.78
C ILE A 427 10.83 -26.48 -9.28
N THR A 428 10.65 -26.44 -10.60
CA THR A 428 9.31 -26.27 -11.17
C THR A 428 8.58 -27.58 -10.91
N ASP A 429 8.10 -27.74 -9.68
CA ASP A 429 7.04 -28.64 -9.21
C ASP A 429 6.58 -28.02 -7.88
N ALA A 430 5.29 -27.76 -7.72
CA ALA A 430 4.76 -27.01 -6.57
C ALA A 430 4.77 -27.78 -5.23
N SER A 431 5.49 -28.91 -5.12
CA SER A 431 5.52 -29.75 -3.93
C SER A 431 6.94 -30.19 -3.57
N SER A 432 7.76 -29.28 -3.04
CA SER A 432 8.69 -29.57 -1.92
C SER A 432 9.57 -28.35 -1.64
N THR A 433 9.66 -27.96 -0.37
CA THR A 433 10.80 -27.17 0.14
C THR A 433 11.30 -27.77 1.45
N LEU A 434 12.62 -27.76 1.60
CA LEU A 434 13.40 -28.42 2.65
C LEU A 434 13.08 -27.91 4.06
N GLN A 435 13.19 -28.83 5.03
CA GLN A 435 13.12 -28.54 6.47
C GLN A 435 14.14 -27.46 6.88
N ARG A 436 13.66 -26.44 7.60
CA ARG A 436 14.49 -25.43 8.24
C ARG A 436 15.04 -26.00 9.54
N TYR A 437 16.32 -26.40 9.57
CA TYR A 437 16.98 -26.74 10.82
C TYR A 437 17.18 -25.47 11.67
N SER A 438 16.68 -25.52 12.90
CA SER A 438 16.84 -24.44 13.89
C SER A 438 18.32 -24.30 14.29
N THR A 439 18.93 -23.16 14.01
CA THR A 439 20.18 -22.73 14.63
C THR A 439 19.91 -22.17 16.02
N GLN A 440 19.47 -23.01 16.95
CA GLN A 440 19.63 -22.70 18.37
C GLN A 440 21.12 -22.83 18.70
N GLN A 441 21.72 -21.68 18.95
CA GLN A 441 23.08 -21.52 19.42
C GLN A 441 23.22 -22.26 20.76
N ARG A 442 23.70 -23.51 20.72
CA ARG A 442 24.18 -24.21 21.92
C ARG A 442 25.42 -23.45 22.40
N THR A 443 25.26 -22.64 23.44
CA THR A 443 26.38 -22.10 24.20
C THR A 443 27.09 -23.26 24.88
N SER A 444 28.08 -23.83 24.21
CA SER A 444 29.09 -24.67 24.84
C SER A 444 30.03 -23.76 25.60
N GLY A 445 29.85 -23.70 26.91
CA GLY A 445 30.72 -22.96 27.82
C GLY A 445 30.58 -23.57 29.20
N ASN A 446 31.59 -24.31 29.62
CA ASN A 446 31.72 -24.87 30.97
C ASN A 446 31.55 -23.76 32.02
N ALA A 447 30.39 -23.71 32.67
CA ALA A 447 30.20 -22.99 33.91
C ALA A 447 29.18 -23.74 34.78
N THR A 448 29.58 -23.96 36.02
CA THR A 448 28.96 -24.70 37.12
C THR A 448 27.46 -24.39 37.29
N PRO A 449 26.60 -25.38 37.60
CA PRO A 449 25.16 -25.15 37.68
C PRO A 449 24.79 -24.40 38.97
N LEU A 450 24.31 -23.17 38.82
CA LEU A 450 23.44 -22.54 39.81
C LEU A 450 21.98 -22.75 39.37
N PRO A 451 21.04 -23.01 40.30
CA PRO A 451 19.65 -23.31 39.97
C PRO A 451 18.94 -22.02 39.53
N GLN A 452 18.93 -21.76 38.22
CA GLN A 452 18.05 -20.75 37.64
C GLN A 452 16.66 -21.36 37.46
N PHE A 453 15.72 -20.87 38.26
CA PHE A 453 14.29 -20.92 37.94
C PHE A 453 14.09 -20.32 36.54
N GLN A 454 13.92 -21.17 35.53
CA GLN A 454 13.33 -20.79 34.25
C GLN A 454 11.81 -20.96 34.37
N PRO A 455 11.00 -19.89 34.35
CA PRO A 455 9.59 -20.07 34.06
C PRO A 455 9.51 -20.70 32.67
N ALA A 456 8.82 -21.84 32.56
CA ALA A 456 8.57 -22.48 31.28
C ALA A 456 7.62 -21.61 30.45
N TYR A 457 8.14 -20.54 29.83
CA TYR A 457 7.44 -19.80 28.79
C TYR A 457 7.20 -20.78 27.63
N ILE A 458 5.99 -21.34 27.58
CA ILE A 458 5.47 -22.02 26.41
C ILE A 458 5.16 -20.90 25.42
N SER A 459 5.83 -20.86 24.28
CA SER A 459 5.50 -19.89 23.23
C SER A 459 4.03 -20.08 22.82
N THR A 460 3.36 -18.97 22.49
CA THR A 460 1.96 -18.96 22.07
C THR A 460 1.69 -20.00 20.97
N ASP A 461 2.60 -20.10 19.99
CA ASP A 461 2.53 -21.06 18.88
C ASP A 461 2.55 -22.54 19.33
N ILE A 462 3.26 -22.87 20.43
CA ILE A 462 3.28 -24.22 21.00
C ILE A 462 1.99 -24.49 21.77
N ALA A 463 1.46 -23.49 22.47
CA ALA A 463 0.19 -23.61 23.18
C ALA A 463 -0.99 -23.81 22.21
N GLU A 464 -1.00 -23.10 21.09
CA GLU A 464 -1.99 -23.26 20.02
C GLU A 464 -1.95 -24.64 19.36
N ALA A 465 -0.75 -25.13 19.02
CA ALA A 465 -0.60 -26.48 18.48
C ALA A 465 -1.08 -27.57 19.45
N ARG A 466 -0.86 -27.41 20.76
CA ARG A 466 -1.36 -28.35 21.78
C ARG A 466 -2.88 -28.35 21.87
N ARG A 467 -3.49 -27.15 21.95
CA ARG A 467 -4.96 -27.00 21.97
C ARG A 467 -5.60 -27.61 20.72
N PHE A 468 -4.95 -27.43 19.56
CA PHE A 468 -5.39 -28.04 18.31
C PHE A 468 -5.30 -29.58 18.36
N GLU A 469 -4.18 -30.15 18.83
CA GLU A 469 -4.05 -31.61 18.98
C GLU A 469 -5.08 -32.20 19.96
N GLU A 470 -5.31 -31.56 21.10
CA GLU A 470 -6.32 -31.97 22.08
C GLU A 470 -7.73 -31.98 21.46
N ARG A 471 -8.05 -30.95 20.66
CA ARG A 471 -9.31 -30.89 19.93
C ARG A 471 -9.46 -32.02 18.90
N LEU A 472 -8.39 -32.36 18.18
CA LEU A 472 -8.42 -33.50 17.25
C LEU A 472 -8.59 -34.84 17.96
N ARG A 473 -7.96 -35.05 19.11
CA ARG A 473 -8.17 -36.28 19.91
C ARG A 473 -9.60 -36.38 20.44
N TYR A 474 -10.19 -35.26 20.83
CA TYR A 474 -11.61 -35.22 21.21
C TYR A 474 -12.53 -35.54 20.01
N ALA A 475 -12.25 -34.96 18.84
CA ALA A 475 -13.00 -35.21 17.61
C ALA A 475 -12.86 -36.67 17.14
N GLU A 476 -11.68 -37.27 17.28
CA GLU A 476 -11.40 -38.67 16.96
C GLU A 476 -12.21 -39.62 17.84
N LYS A 477 -12.30 -39.33 19.14
CA LYS A 477 -13.00 -40.19 20.12
C LYS A 477 -14.52 -40.11 20.03
N ASN A 478 -15.06 -38.94 19.70
CA ASN A 478 -16.50 -38.70 19.72
C ASN A 478 -17.15 -38.82 18.35
N GLY A 479 -16.37 -38.83 17.28
CA GLY A 479 -16.90 -38.87 15.92
C GLY A 479 -17.56 -37.55 15.55
N SER A 480 -16.87 -36.72 14.76
CA SER A 480 -17.40 -35.40 14.38
C SER A 480 -17.09 -35.04 12.94
N PHE A 481 -17.95 -34.20 12.37
CA PHE A 481 -17.66 -33.50 11.12
C PHE A 481 -16.75 -32.31 11.40
N LEU A 482 -15.55 -32.28 10.79
CA LEU A 482 -14.56 -31.23 11.01
C LEU A 482 -13.95 -30.79 9.67
N ALA A 483 -14.16 -29.53 9.31
CA ALA A 483 -13.44 -28.88 8.21
C ALA A 483 -12.12 -28.31 8.74
N MET A 484 -10.99 -28.74 8.18
CA MET A 484 -9.66 -28.26 8.56
C MET A 484 -9.02 -27.50 7.41
N THR A 485 -8.71 -26.23 7.63
CA THR A 485 -8.00 -25.39 6.65
C THR A 485 -6.50 -25.41 6.93
N VAL A 486 -5.69 -25.64 5.91
CA VAL A 486 -4.22 -25.68 6.01
C VAL A 486 -3.58 -24.88 4.88
N LYS A 487 -2.43 -24.25 5.16
CA LYS A 487 -1.65 -23.58 4.11
C LYS A 487 -1.30 -24.58 2.99
N PRO A 488 -1.43 -24.22 1.70
CA PRO A 488 -1.19 -25.15 0.59
C PRO A 488 0.19 -25.83 0.63
N ASN A 489 1.23 -25.10 1.06
CA ASN A 489 2.59 -25.62 1.20
C ASN A 489 2.78 -26.65 2.33
N LEU A 490 1.82 -26.75 3.25
CA LEU A 490 1.82 -27.70 4.37
C LEU A 490 0.77 -28.80 4.20
N TYR A 491 0.06 -28.85 3.06
CA TYR A 491 -1.05 -29.77 2.82
C TYR A 491 -0.66 -31.24 2.97
N ASP A 492 0.39 -31.65 2.25
CA ASP A 492 0.88 -33.04 2.30
C ASP A 492 1.43 -33.41 3.68
N GLN A 493 2.11 -32.48 4.34
CA GLN A 493 2.63 -32.69 5.68
C GLN A 493 1.49 -32.85 6.69
N ALA A 494 0.47 -32.00 6.63
CA ALA A 494 -0.71 -32.12 7.49
C ALA A 494 -1.47 -33.43 7.22
N ARG A 495 -1.63 -33.83 5.95
CA ARG A 495 -2.24 -35.10 5.56
C ARG A 495 -1.49 -36.28 6.17
N GLN A 496 -0.17 -36.31 6.01
CA GLN A 496 0.68 -37.37 6.57
C GLN A 496 0.58 -37.43 8.09
N GLU A 497 0.59 -36.29 8.78
CA GLU A 497 0.50 -36.24 10.23
C GLU A 497 -0.90 -36.65 10.74
N LEU A 498 -1.98 -36.30 10.05
CA LEU A 498 -3.34 -36.73 10.37
C LEU A 498 -3.53 -38.24 10.17
N THR A 499 -2.97 -38.81 9.10
CA THR A 499 -3.01 -40.26 8.84
C THR A 499 -2.12 -41.05 9.81
N THR A 500 -0.96 -40.51 10.19
CA THR A 500 0.02 -41.24 11.01
C THR A 500 -0.30 -41.16 12.51
N ARG A 501 -0.83 -40.03 12.99
CA ARG A 501 -1.01 -39.78 14.44
C ARG A 501 -2.39 -40.15 14.98
N PHE A 502 -3.39 -40.27 14.10
CA PHE A 502 -4.78 -40.58 14.46
C PHE A 502 -5.24 -41.82 13.71
N SER A 503 -6.20 -42.52 14.27
CA SER A 503 -6.86 -43.69 13.68
C SER A 503 -7.86 -43.25 12.61
N THR A 504 -7.35 -42.62 11.54
CA THR A 504 -8.14 -42.12 10.42
C THR A 504 -8.06 -43.01 9.20
N ARG A 505 -9.19 -43.20 8.53
CA ARG A 505 -9.23 -43.83 7.20
C ARG A 505 -8.96 -42.78 6.15
N SER A 506 -7.88 -42.93 5.40
CA SER A 506 -7.58 -42.03 4.28
C SER A 506 -8.55 -42.24 3.12
N PHE A 507 -9.18 -41.17 2.65
CA PHE A 507 -10.15 -41.17 1.57
C PHE A 507 -9.83 -40.08 0.54
N ASP A 508 -9.28 -40.49 -0.60
CA ASP A 508 -8.99 -39.61 -1.72
C ASP A 508 -10.29 -39.32 -2.49
N MET A 509 -10.87 -38.13 -2.30
CA MET A 509 -12.18 -37.82 -2.92
C MET A 509 -12.09 -37.68 -4.43
N GLU A 510 -10.99 -37.14 -4.95
CA GLU A 510 -10.80 -36.97 -6.39
C GLU A 510 -10.66 -38.31 -7.10
N ARG A 511 -9.85 -39.24 -6.55
CA ARG A 511 -9.72 -40.58 -7.14
C ARG A 511 -11.06 -41.31 -7.17
N VAL A 512 -11.80 -41.30 -6.06
CA VAL A 512 -13.12 -41.95 -5.98
C VAL A 512 -14.13 -41.28 -6.91
N PHE A 513 -14.06 -39.96 -7.07
CA PHE A 513 -14.88 -39.24 -8.05
C PHE A 513 -14.58 -39.66 -9.48
N LEU A 514 -13.30 -39.72 -9.89
CA LEU A 514 -12.91 -40.14 -11.24
C LEU A 514 -13.34 -41.58 -11.54
N ASP A 515 -13.17 -42.49 -10.57
CA ASP A 515 -13.65 -43.87 -10.70
C ASP A 515 -15.18 -43.90 -10.84
N ALA A 516 -15.91 -43.16 -10.01
CA ALA A 516 -17.38 -43.09 -10.07
C ALA A 516 -17.88 -42.48 -11.39
N LEU A 517 -17.20 -41.46 -11.91
CA LEU A 517 -17.53 -40.81 -13.17
C LEU A 517 -17.29 -41.73 -14.37
N ARG A 518 -16.19 -42.50 -14.38
CA ARG A 518 -15.92 -43.52 -15.41
C ARG A 518 -17.02 -44.58 -15.45
N HIS A 519 -17.38 -45.13 -14.28
CA HIS A 519 -18.46 -46.10 -14.20
C HIS A 519 -19.82 -45.50 -14.59
N ALA A 520 -20.06 -44.21 -14.31
CA ALA A 520 -21.29 -43.53 -14.73
C ALA A 520 -21.35 -43.33 -16.26
N ALA A 521 -20.20 -43.03 -16.89
CA ALA A 521 -20.09 -42.93 -18.35
C ALA A 521 -20.36 -44.29 -19.01
N ASP A 522 -19.76 -45.36 -18.49
CA ASP A 522 -19.96 -46.73 -18.99
C ASP A 522 -21.44 -47.17 -18.87
N GLU A 523 -22.10 -46.86 -17.75
CA GLU A 523 -23.53 -47.17 -17.54
C GLU A 523 -24.46 -46.49 -18.55
N VAL A 524 -24.10 -45.29 -19.01
CA VAL A 524 -24.87 -44.51 -19.99
C VAL A 524 -24.40 -44.81 -21.42
N GLY A 525 -23.35 -45.61 -21.58
CA GLY A 525 -22.77 -45.95 -22.89
C GLY A 525 -22.08 -44.77 -23.57
N ALA A 526 -21.62 -43.78 -22.81
CA ALA A 526 -20.93 -42.61 -23.33
C ALA A 526 -19.42 -42.88 -23.42
N ASP A 527 -18.82 -42.62 -24.59
CA ASP A 527 -17.37 -42.70 -24.75
C ASP A 527 -16.66 -41.69 -23.84
N TRP A 528 -15.59 -42.11 -23.17
CA TRP A 528 -14.82 -41.24 -22.26
C TRP A 528 -14.33 -39.94 -22.92
N SER A 529 -14.00 -40.00 -24.21
CA SER A 529 -13.59 -38.81 -24.98
C SER A 529 -14.69 -37.74 -25.10
N VAL A 530 -15.96 -38.13 -25.00
CA VAL A 530 -17.11 -37.20 -24.98
C VAL A 530 -17.21 -36.51 -23.62
N VAL A 531 -16.94 -37.23 -22.54
CA VAL A 531 -16.89 -36.69 -21.18
C VAL A 531 -15.75 -35.68 -21.04
N GLU A 532 -14.56 -35.98 -21.57
CA GLU A 532 -13.42 -35.04 -21.58
C GLU A 532 -13.71 -33.78 -22.39
N LYS A 533 -14.38 -33.91 -23.55
CA LYS A 533 -14.81 -32.75 -24.34
C LYS A 533 -15.83 -31.90 -23.60
N ALA A 534 -16.81 -32.53 -22.96
CA ALA A 534 -17.80 -31.84 -22.15
C ALA A 534 -17.16 -31.09 -20.98
N ASP A 535 -16.14 -31.65 -20.32
CA ASP A 535 -15.41 -30.98 -19.24
C ASP A 535 -14.55 -29.79 -19.70
N SER A 536 -14.09 -29.81 -20.95
CA SER A 536 -13.36 -28.70 -21.58
C SER A 536 -14.25 -27.60 -22.18
N SER A 537 -15.57 -27.81 -22.19
CA SER A 537 -16.55 -26.89 -22.79
C SER A 537 -16.89 -25.73 -21.85
N ASP A 538 -17.47 -24.65 -22.40
CA ASP A 538 -17.92 -23.49 -21.62
C ASP A 538 -19.04 -23.89 -20.63
N ASP A 539 -19.04 -23.29 -19.43
CA ASP A 539 -19.98 -23.56 -18.33
C ASP A 539 -21.46 -23.32 -18.72
N ARG A 540 -21.71 -22.60 -19.83
CA ARG A 540 -23.05 -22.31 -20.36
C ARG A 540 -23.54 -23.30 -21.42
N SER A 541 -22.68 -24.20 -21.87
CA SER A 541 -22.97 -25.19 -22.92
C SER A 541 -23.95 -26.27 -22.46
N GLU A 542 -24.64 -26.91 -23.42
CA GLU A 542 -25.50 -28.07 -23.12
C GLU A 542 -24.66 -29.28 -22.67
N ASP A 543 -23.47 -29.46 -23.23
CA ASP A 543 -22.54 -30.54 -22.87
C ASP A 543 -22.10 -30.43 -21.40
N TRP A 544 -21.78 -29.23 -20.93
CA TRP A 544 -21.47 -28.97 -19.52
C TRP A 544 -22.66 -29.24 -18.58
N ARG A 545 -23.88 -28.88 -18.99
CA ARG A 545 -25.10 -29.18 -18.21
C ARG A 545 -25.35 -30.69 -18.13
N ASN A 546 -25.21 -31.39 -19.24
CA ASN A 546 -25.39 -32.84 -19.31
C ASN A 546 -24.34 -33.57 -18.44
N LEU A 547 -23.09 -33.11 -18.47
CA LEU A 547 -22.03 -33.62 -17.61
C LEU A 547 -22.34 -33.41 -16.13
N ASN A 548 -22.72 -32.20 -15.72
CA ASN A 548 -23.11 -31.92 -14.34
C ASN A 548 -24.32 -32.72 -13.89
N GLN A 549 -25.30 -32.96 -14.77
CA GLN A 549 -26.44 -33.81 -14.48
C GLN A 549 -26.02 -35.28 -14.27
N LEU A 550 -25.10 -35.80 -15.09
CA LEU A 550 -24.53 -37.13 -14.92
C LEU A 550 -23.77 -37.25 -13.59
N ILE A 551 -22.94 -36.26 -13.25
CA ILE A 551 -22.20 -36.20 -11.98
C ILE A 551 -23.18 -36.22 -10.80
N ALA A 552 -24.16 -35.31 -10.77
CA ALA A 552 -25.11 -35.18 -9.68
C ALA A 552 -25.98 -36.44 -9.49
N SER A 553 -26.43 -37.06 -10.59
CA SER A 553 -27.37 -38.20 -10.53
C SER A 553 -26.72 -39.56 -10.34
N LYS A 554 -25.48 -39.75 -10.80
CA LYS A 554 -24.81 -41.07 -10.83
C LYS A 554 -23.49 -41.13 -10.07
N ALA A 555 -22.68 -40.08 -10.14
CA ALA A 555 -21.36 -40.08 -9.48
C ALA A 555 -21.48 -39.76 -7.99
N ILE A 556 -22.19 -38.68 -7.62
CA ILE A 556 -22.33 -38.25 -6.22
C ILE A 556 -22.91 -39.33 -5.30
N PRO A 557 -24.00 -40.06 -5.65
CA PRO A 557 -24.53 -41.12 -4.80
C PRO A 557 -23.54 -42.26 -4.56
N LYS A 558 -22.68 -42.58 -5.53
CA LYS A 558 -21.63 -43.60 -5.38
C LYS A 558 -20.54 -43.15 -4.39
N ILE A 559 -20.19 -41.86 -4.40
CA ILE A 559 -19.20 -41.30 -3.47
C ILE A 559 -19.77 -41.24 -2.05
N GLU A 560 -21.04 -40.83 -1.88
CA GLU A 560 -21.73 -40.87 -0.59
C GLU A 560 -21.79 -42.30 -0.03
N ALA A 561 -22.17 -43.27 -0.87
CA ALA A 561 -22.16 -44.69 -0.48
C ALA A 561 -20.74 -45.19 -0.14
N ALA A 562 -19.71 -44.73 -0.83
CA ALA A 562 -18.32 -45.10 -0.54
C ALA A 562 -17.81 -44.51 0.79
N LEU A 563 -18.30 -43.33 1.19
CA LEU A 563 -18.02 -42.74 2.50
C LEU A 563 -18.72 -43.51 3.64
N GLU A 564 -19.91 -44.06 3.38
CA GLU A 564 -20.67 -44.88 4.33
C GLU A 564 -20.16 -46.33 4.40
N LYS A 565 -19.59 -46.85 3.31
CA LYS A 565 -19.10 -48.22 3.20
C LYS A 565 -17.93 -48.47 4.15
N ASP A 566 -17.96 -49.60 4.86
CA ASP A 566 -16.98 -50.03 5.87
C ASP A 566 -16.89 -49.17 7.15
N ASN A 567 -17.98 -48.48 7.54
CA ASN A 567 -18.09 -47.78 8.83
C ASN A 567 -18.10 -48.72 10.07
N VAL A 568 -17.72 -49.99 9.90
CA VAL A 568 -17.82 -51.10 10.87
C VAL A 568 -16.87 -50.95 12.07
N ASN A 569 -15.83 -50.11 11.96
CA ASN A 569 -14.77 -50.00 12.98
C ASN A 569 -14.80 -48.72 13.83
N GLY A 570 -15.79 -47.83 13.64
CA GLY A 570 -15.84 -46.57 14.38
C GLY A 570 -14.60 -45.69 14.16
N GLN A 571 -14.09 -45.63 12.92
CA GLN A 571 -12.93 -44.82 12.54
C GLN A 571 -13.38 -43.55 11.82
N THR A 572 -12.70 -42.44 12.07
CA THR A 572 -12.98 -41.18 11.37
C THR A 572 -12.38 -41.19 9.96
N VAL A 573 -13.15 -40.78 8.96
CA VAL A 573 -12.70 -40.71 7.56
C VAL A 573 -12.01 -39.37 7.32
N LEU A 574 -10.74 -39.40 6.93
CA LEU A 574 -9.98 -38.23 6.50
C LEU A 574 -10.11 -38.07 4.98
N THR A 575 -10.82 -37.05 4.53
CA THR A 575 -10.99 -36.73 3.11
C THR A 575 -10.03 -35.64 2.65
N TYR A 576 -9.49 -35.80 1.46
CA TYR A 576 -8.56 -34.86 0.83
C TYR A 576 -8.82 -34.81 -0.69
N HIS A 577 -8.25 -33.79 -1.36
CA HIS A 577 -8.52 -33.43 -2.77
C HIS A 577 -10.01 -33.11 -3.05
N LEU A 578 -10.54 -32.07 -2.39
CA LEU A 578 -11.96 -31.70 -2.46
C LEU A 578 -12.29 -30.60 -3.49
N ASN A 579 -11.30 -29.98 -4.12
CA ASN A 579 -11.48 -28.76 -4.92
C ASN A 579 -12.40 -28.97 -6.14
N TRP A 580 -12.46 -30.18 -6.68
CA TRP A 580 -13.37 -30.52 -7.79
C TRP A 580 -14.85 -30.30 -7.45
N LEU A 581 -15.24 -30.35 -6.16
CA LEU A 581 -16.62 -30.10 -5.74
C LEU A 581 -17.08 -28.68 -6.10
N ALA A 582 -16.19 -27.70 -6.04
CA ALA A 582 -16.51 -26.32 -6.39
C ALA A 582 -16.68 -26.16 -7.92
N ARG A 583 -15.84 -26.86 -8.71
CA ARG A 583 -15.91 -26.83 -10.18
C ARG A 583 -17.26 -27.35 -10.71
N TYR A 584 -17.82 -28.39 -10.11
CA TYR A 584 -19.08 -29.00 -10.56
C TYR A 584 -20.32 -28.58 -9.72
N ASP A 585 -20.19 -27.52 -8.90
CA ASP A 585 -21.26 -27.03 -8.02
C ASP A 585 -21.86 -28.10 -7.08
N GLN A 586 -21.02 -29.03 -6.62
CA GLN A 586 -21.42 -30.16 -5.76
C GLN A 586 -21.04 -29.97 -4.29
N VAL A 587 -20.66 -28.76 -3.87
CA VAL A 587 -20.35 -28.45 -2.45
C VAL A 587 -21.52 -28.79 -1.51
N VAL A 588 -22.76 -28.73 -2.02
CA VAL A 588 -23.98 -29.14 -1.30
C VAL A 588 -23.94 -30.59 -0.79
N MET A 589 -23.15 -31.47 -1.42
CA MET A 589 -22.92 -32.85 -0.97
C MET A 589 -22.37 -32.88 0.47
N LEU A 590 -21.51 -31.93 0.84
CA LEU A 590 -20.90 -31.90 2.18
C LEU A 590 -21.93 -31.68 3.28
N SER A 591 -23.06 -31.01 3.00
CA SER A 591 -24.17 -30.88 3.95
C SER A 591 -24.82 -32.23 4.25
N ARG A 592 -24.99 -33.08 3.22
CA ARG A 592 -25.55 -34.43 3.39
C ARG A 592 -24.59 -35.35 4.12
N VAL A 593 -23.28 -35.21 3.90
CA VAL A 593 -22.23 -35.91 4.65
C VAL A 593 -22.22 -35.47 6.12
N ALA A 594 -22.31 -34.15 6.40
CA ALA A 594 -22.40 -33.64 7.75
C ALA A 594 -23.65 -34.18 8.48
N GLN A 595 -24.80 -34.24 7.78
CA GLN A 595 -26.02 -34.86 8.30
C GLN A 595 -25.83 -36.36 8.57
N ALA A 596 -25.13 -37.09 7.69
CA ALA A 596 -24.83 -38.51 7.90
C ALA A 596 -23.98 -38.78 9.15
N VAL A 597 -23.08 -37.85 9.50
CA VAL A 597 -22.34 -37.91 10.78
C VAL A 597 -23.26 -37.64 11.97
N GLN A 598 -24.18 -36.68 11.86
CA GLN A 598 -25.17 -36.41 12.92
C GLN A 598 -26.14 -37.57 13.14
N ASP A 599 -26.53 -38.25 12.07
CA ASP A 599 -27.40 -39.42 12.09
C ASP A 599 -26.66 -40.70 12.54
N ASN A 600 -25.37 -40.61 12.90
CA ASN A 600 -24.48 -41.74 13.21
C ASN A 600 -24.37 -42.80 12.10
N ARG A 601 -24.68 -42.44 10.84
CA ARG A 601 -24.44 -43.30 9.66
C ARG A 601 -22.97 -43.38 9.31
N ILE A 602 -22.22 -42.32 9.62
CA ILE A 602 -20.75 -42.24 9.50
C ILE A 602 -20.20 -41.86 10.88
N TYR A 603 -19.16 -42.55 11.36
CA TYR A 603 -18.60 -42.26 12.69
C TYR A 603 -18.04 -40.83 12.78
N GLY A 604 -17.25 -40.39 11.80
CA GLY A 604 -16.74 -39.02 11.74
C GLY A 604 -16.11 -38.73 10.38
N VAL A 605 -16.10 -37.46 9.99
CA VAL A 605 -15.52 -37.03 8.70
C VAL A 605 -14.67 -35.78 8.91
N TRP A 606 -13.41 -35.86 8.53
CA TRP A 606 -12.44 -34.76 8.58
C TRP A 606 -12.09 -34.32 7.17
N LEU A 607 -12.38 -33.07 6.82
CA LEU A 607 -12.07 -32.50 5.51
C LEU A 607 -10.75 -31.75 5.58
N LEU A 608 -9.79 -32.08 4.71
CA LEU A 608 -8.54 -31.33 4.59
C LEU A 608 -8.59 -30.37 3.39
N ILE A 609 -8.66 -29.07 3.68
CA ILE A 609 -8.90 -28.00 2.70
C ILE A 609 -7.66 -27.10 2.60
N PRO A 610 -7.07 -26.93 1.40
CA PRO A 610 -5.99 -25.97 1.21
C PRO A 610 -6.55 -24.54 1.19
N ALA A 611 -6.18 -23.71 2.16
CA ALA A 611 -6.64 -22.32 2.27
C ALA A 611 -5.60 -21.42 2.96
N SER A 612 -5.69 -20.10 2.73
CA SER A 612 -4.84 -19.12 3.42
C SER A 612 -5.40 -18.78 4.82
N GLU A 613 -4.53 -18.40 5.77
CA GLU A 613 -4.92 -18.10 7.16
C GLU A 613 -5.88 -16.91 7.32
N GLN A 614 -6.13 -16.14 6.26
CA GLN A 614 -6.88 -14.88 6.29
C GLN A 614 -8.39 -15.04 6.03
N THR A 615 -8.88 -16.26 5.80
CA THR A 615 -10.30 -16.48 5.49
C THR A 615 -11.14 -16.71 6.76
N PRO A 616 -12.24 -15.97 6.97
CA PRO A 616 -13.09 -16.09 8.16
C PRO A 616 -13.99 -17.34 8.17
N MET A 617 -13.95 -18.17 7.12
CA MET A 617 -14.70 -19.41 6.96
C MET A 617 -13.94 -20.38 6.03
N PRO A 618 -14.19 -21.70 6.10
CA PRO A 618 -13.58 -22.66 5.17
C PRO A 618 -14.20 -22.52 3.77
N LEU A 619 -13.36 -22.23 2.79
CA LEU A 619 -13.73 -22.05 1.39
C LEU A 619 -13.06 -23.13 0.51
N LEU A 620 -13.81 -23.69 -0.43
CA LEU A 620 -13.32 -24.51 -1.54
C LEU A 620 -13.44 -23.67 -2.82
N ASP A 621 -12.34 -23.13 -3.32
CA ASP A 621 -12.29 -22.29 -4.53
C ASP A 621 -13.41 -21.22 -4.63
N GLY A 622 -13.69 -20.56 -3.49
CA GLY A 622 -14.70 -19.49 -3.37
C GLY A 622 -16.08 -19.95 -2.91
N ALA A 623 -16.35 -21.26 -2.89
CA ALA A 623 -17.60 -21.83 -2.37
C ALA A 623 -17.48 -22.13 -0.86
N ALA A 624 -18.48 -21.73 -0.08
CA ALA A 624 -18.49 -21.94 1.37
C ALA A 624 -18.78 -23.39 1.73
N VAL A 625 -17.92 -23.99 2.57
CA VAL A 625 -18.18 -25.32 3.14
C VAL A 625 -19.25 -25.18 4.23
N PRO A 626 -20.29 -26.04 4.23
CA PRO A 626 -21.43 -25.93 5.14
C PRO A 626 -21.01 -26.30 6.58
N VAL A 627 -20.54 -25.30 7.32
CA VAL A 627 -20.18 -25.41 8.74
C VAL A 627 -21.22 -24.70 9.58
N ILE A 628 -21.93 -25.44 10.43
CA ILE A 628 -23.09 -24.95 11.20
C ILE A 628 -22.64 -24.36 12.54
N THR A 629 -21.55 -24.86 13.11
CA THR A 629 -21.02 -24.38 14.40
C THR A 629 -19.52 -24.11 14.34
N PRO A 630 -18.98 -23.16 15.15
CA PRO A 630 -17.54 -22.89 15.21
C PRO A 630 -16.69 -24.13 15.60
N ASN A 631 -17.30 -25.13 16.24
CA ASN A 631 -16.64 -26.38 16.63
C ASN A 631 -16.42 -27.35 15.46
N GLN A 632 -17.06 -27.13 14.32
CA GLN A 632 -16.94 -27.93 13.10
C GLN A 632 -15.89 -27.38 12.11
N TRP A 633 -15.16 -26.31 12.48
CA TRP A 633 -14.05 -25.77 11.68
C TRP A 633 -12.83 -25.43 12.53
N ALA A 634 -11.64 -25.72 12.01
CA ALA A 634 -10.37 -25.34 12.61
C ALA A 634 -9.30 -25.02 11.55
N ASN A 635 -8.38 -24.12 11.89
CA ASN A 635 -7.15 -23.91 11.12
C ASN A 635 -6.05 -24.81 11.69
N ILE A 636 -5.29 -25.48 10.83
CA ILE A 636 -4.14 -26.30 11.22
C ILE A 636 -2.92 -25.39 11.44
N PRO A 637 -2.43 -25.21 12.68
CA PRO A 637 -1.29 -24.34 12.95
C PRO A 637 -0.02 -24.88 12.31
N GLU A 638 0.82 -23.99 11.77
CA GLU A 638 2.11 -24.36 11.18
C GLU A 638 3.03 -25.08 12.20
N SER A 639 3.00 -24.63 13.46
CA SER A 639 3.72 -25.27 14.58
C SER A 639 3.23 -26.69 14.90
N TRP A 640 2.00 -27.03 14.54
CA TRP A 640 1.45 -28.38 14.67
C TRP A 640 1.94 -29.30 13.57
N CYS A 641 1.91 -28.84 12.30
CA CYS A 641 2.47 -29.55 11.15
C CYS A 641 3.97 -29.83 11.36
N GLN A 642 4.71 -28.84 11.86
CA GLN A 642 6.14 -28.95 12.17
C GLN A 642 6.46 -29.75 13.45
N ASN A 643 5.44 -30.27 14.14
CA ASN A 643 5.56 -31.09 15.34
C ASN A 643 6.30 -30.42 16.53
N LEU A 644 6.34 -29.08 16.57
CA LEU A 644 7.14 -28.34 17.56
C LEU A 644 6.68 -28.59 19.00
N HIS A 645 5.38 -28.84 19.19
CA HIS A 645 4.72 -29.03 20.48
C HIS A 645 5.08 -30.34 21.19
N ARG A 646 5.58 -31.36 20.46
CA ARG A 646 5.99 -32.67 21.02
C ARG A 646 7.49 -32.81 21.21
N THR A 647 8.31 -31.94 20.59
CA THR A 647 9.79 -31.98 20.67
C THR A 647 10.36 -31.88 22.08
N LYS A 648 9.64 -31.29 23.05
CA LYS A 648 10.06 -31.25 24.47
C LYS A 648 9.68 -32.51 25.27
N GLN A 649 8.68 -33.29 24.85
CA GLN A 649 8.23 -34.49 25.57
C GLN A 649 9.15 -35.71 25.38
N ALA A 650 9.86 -35.79 24.24
CA ALA A 650 10.80 -36.89 23.98
C ALA A 650 12.01 -36.87 24.93
N THR A 651 12.48 -35.68 25.30
CA THR A 651 13.63 -35.51 26.21
C THR A 651 13.28 -35.86 27.66
N SER A 652 12.02 -35.69 28.08
CA SER A 652 11.58 -36.03 29.44
C SER A 652 11.27 -37.52 29.64
N ASN A 653 10.85 -38.25 28.62
CA ASN A 653 10.56 -39.69 28.75
C ASN A 653 11.82 -40.57 28.67
N ASN A 654 12.90 -40.12 28.01
CA ASN A 654 14.17 -40.85 27.96
C ASN A 654 14.98 -40.79 29.28
N ILE A 655 14.64 -39.87 30.20
CA ILE A 655 15.29 -39.81 31.52
C ILE A 655 14.63 -40.78 32.50
N SER A 656 13.35 -41.14 32.27
CA SER A 656 12.59 -42.02 33.15
C SER A 656 12.77 -43.52 32.85
N SER A 657 13.25 -43.91 31.66
CA SER A 657 13.46 -45.33 31.30
C SER A 657 14.89 -45.84 31.51
N SER A 658 15.81 -44.98 31.96
CA SER A 658 17.18 -45.35 32.35
C SER A 658 17.34 -45.53 33.87
N ALA A 659 16.24 -45.49 34.61
CA ALA A 659 16.16 -45.80 36.03
C ALA A 659 15.20 -46.98 36.25
N THR A 660 15.59 -48.17 35.79
CA THR A 660 15.13 -49.44 36.34
C THR A 660 16.17 -50.51 36.11
#